data_AF-A0A081XZG3-F1
#
_entry.id   AF-A0A081XZG3-F1
#
_cell.length_a   1.000
_cell.length_b   1.000
_cell.length_c   1.000
_cell.angle_alpha   90.00
_cell.angle_beta   90.00
_cell.angle_gamma   90.00
#
_symmetry.space_group_name_H-M   'P 1'
#
loop_
_entity.id
_entity.type
_entity.pdbx_description
1 polymer ?
#
loop_
_entity_poly.entity_id
_entity_poly.type
_entity_poly.pdbx_seq_one_letter_code
_entity_poly.pdbx_strand_id
1 'polypeptide(L)'
;MRLRGLSVSGARDTRRTRTRRRTWAATVAAGAVAAGLLSGPAASARPAPEPSLTTMSITSPPGGANVRVLLFHGSAAGGDESPLVNAGIAAIEKIGLSGPADQRFKVTATDDASVFTDARKLGRFNTVVFLTGGGDVLDPDQEAGLEAYMEAGGGFVGLHDAARAEPYSDWFTGLIGARPAASGPGTVQRATVEVGDRTHPATKDLPPQWKRPDKWLNWVKNPTGDVHTVARVRESTYTPGAGANGWDHPVSWCRDYDGGRSFYTGMGGTVSSYDETDFREHLRGALLWTNRLVRADCTATITGNYTAKRLTKPNQPGRNDQIGEPHGLVTAPDGRVFYIGRGGADSSQPVVTDWNDPDIGKGKGEIHVYDPRTGKVTLAGALTVFGNKGGGDELRKVEEGLLGIELDPLFEQNGWVYLHYTPHSGINRDTHMGERRVSRFTLDRATGKLDLGSEKVLLKWPVQIHSCCHAGGGMAWDSEDNLYIATGDTNSSGFSGGYSGNNPEPNFKGVSFADARRTAGNTNNLNGKILRIHPEPDGTYTLPEGNLFTGKETAEGGGKTRGEIYVMGVRNPARISVDKKTDTLYAGWVGPDAGSPSPTWGPAKYDTFAVITEASNRGWPYCMGNNQPYRDRNLPDPSKPLGWYDCDAPKNESPNNDGLVNLPPVTGNNIWYSPQGGAPDYPRDENGVPSYEQSEATYRLPWLKGGGQAAMNGPVYRYDAGSPSEVKWPAYWDGKWFVGDFYDADQPRNAVLMDPKTQGDGGLPVHSESLKKIVPVGNDGIKNLMGWTFGPDGALYVLDYGRGFFTSDAKSALWRVTYTGGGPTPAAGRLARKAE
;
A
#
# COMPACT_ATOMS: atom_id res chain seq x y z
N MET A 1 -58.39 -13.08 21.57
CA MET A 1 -58.93 -12.58 22.87
C MET A 1 -58.44 -11.12 22.99
N ARG A 2 -59.13 -10.10 22.42
CA ARG A 2 -60.18 -9.25 23.04
C ARG A 2 -59.72 -8.73 24.44
N LEU A 3 -59.54 -7.43 24.74
CA LEU A 3 -60.37 -6.25 24.45
C LEU A 3 -59.64 -4.90 24.78
N ARG A 4 -60.02 -3.84 24.02
CA ARG A 4 -60.44 -2.44 24.40
C ARG A 4 -59.57 -1.62 25.36
N GLY A 5 -59.38 -0.29 25.22
CA GLY A 5 -60.04 0.74 24.41
C GLY A 5 -60.58 1.89 25.28
N LEU A 6 -60.17 3.14 24.95
CA LEU A 6 -60.85 4.46 25.13
C LEU A 6 -61.04 5.01 26.57
N SER A 7 -60.46 6.19 26.92
CA SER A 7 -60.93 7.60 26.71
C SER A 7 -61.94 8.06 27.80
N VAL A 8 -61.89 9.23 28.46
CA VAL A 8 -62.09 10.60 27.94
C VAL A 8 -61.82 11.70 29.03
N SER A 9 -61.27 12.85 28.59
CA SER A 9 -61.38 14.28 29.01
C SER A 9 -60.94 14.86 30.38
N GLY A 10 -60.29 16.03 30.27
CA GLY A 10 -60.25 17.10 31.29
C GLY A 10 -59.30 18.26 30.92
N ALA A 11 -59.85 19.39 30.48
CA ALA A 11 -59.21 20.58 29.88
C ALA A 11 -58.11 21.35 30.67
N ARG A 12 -57.15 21.99 29.96
CA ARG A 12 -56.93 23.47 29.86
C ARG A 12 -55.57 23.86 29.25
N ASP A 13 -55.67 24.60 28.15
CA ASP A 13 -55.00 25.84 27.71
C ASP A 13 -53.46 26.11 27.68
N THR A 14 -53.07 26.65 26.52
CA THR A 14 -51.93 27.51 26.13
C THR A 14 -50.47 27.01 26.00
N ARG A 15 -49.95 27.33 24.79
CA ARG A 15 -48.57 27.68 24.36
C ARG A 15 -47.77 26.64 23.57
N ARG A 16 -47.83 26.81 22.24
CA ARG A 16 -46.83 26.40 21.25
C ARG A 16 -45.55 27.24 21.39
N THR A 17 -44.38 26.61 21.31
CA THR A 17 -43.21 27.16 20.61
C THR A 17 -42.39 26.04 19.98
N ARG A 18 -42.19 26.17 18.66
CA ARG A 18 -41.33 25.36 17.79
C ARG A 18 -40.24 26.29 17.26
N THR A 19 -39.06 25.71 17.00
CA THR A 19 -38.02 26.13 16.03
C THR A 19 -37.32 27.49 16.19
N ARG A 20 -35.99 27.46 16.34
CA ARG A 20 -35.08 28.57 16.03
C ARG A 20 -34.14 28.19 14.89
N ARG A 21 -34.36 28.80 13.71
CA ARG A 21 -33.31 29.19 12.76
C ARG A 21 -32.99 30.66 13.05
N ARG A 22 -31.72 31.06 13.03
CA ARG A 22 -31.33 32.47 12.94
C ARG A 22 -30.15 32.66 11.99
N THR A 23 -30.50 33.19 10.82
CA THR A 23 -29.71 34.08 9.98
C THR A 23 -29.25 35.31 10.76
N TRP A 24 -28.04 35.79 10.50
CA TRP A 24 -27.59 37.12 10.93
C TRP A 24 -27.34 38.00 9.72
N ALA A 25 -28.01 39.16 9.73
CA ALA A 25 -27.89 40.24 8.77
C ALA A 25 -26.86 41.27 9.24
N ALA A 26 -26.26 41.96 8.28
CA ALA A 26 -25.31 43.04 8.47
C ALA A 26 -25.99 44.30 9.05
N THR A 27 -25.28 45.02 9.91
CA THR A 27 -25.63 46.39 10.31
C THR A 27 -24.36 47.24 10.31
N VAL A 28 -24.40 48.34 9.56
CA VAL A 28 -23.38 49.39 9.48
C VAL A 28 -23.58 50.35 10.65
N ALA A 29 -22.51 50.67 11.37
CA ALA A 29 -22.48 51.78 12.31
C ALA A 29 -21.26 52.66 12.03
N ALA A 30 -21.52 53.91 11.66
CA ALA A 30 -20.53 54.95 11.44
C ALA A 30 -20.10 55.56 12.78
N GLY A 31 -18.79 55.61 13.03
CA GLY A 31 -18.17 56.34 14.14
C GLY A 31 -17.13 57.31 13.59
N ALA A 32 -17.43 58.60 13.63
CA ALA A 32 -16.51 59.68 13.30
C ALA A 32 -15.51 59.90 14.44
N VAL A 33 -14.21 59.93 14.13
CA VAL A 33 -13.17 60.48 15.02
C VAL A 33 -12.35 61.49 14.23
N ALA A 34 -12.30 62.70 14.78
CA ALA A 34 -11.68 63.88 14.19
C ALA A 34 -10.16 63.77 14.07
N ALA A 35 -9.65 64.24 12.94
CA ALA A 35 -8.23 64.32 12.62
C ALA A 35 -7.54 65.47 13.38
N GLY A 36 -6.48 65.14 14.12
CA GLY A 36 -5.45 66.09 14.54
C GLY A 36 -4.30 66.06 13.53
N LEU A 37 -4.10 67.17 12.83
CA LEU A 37 -3.01 67.41 11.88
C LEU A 37 -1.68 67.58 12.62
N LEU A 38 -0.72 66.70 12.37
CA LEU A 38 0.71 66.99 12.45
C LEU A 38 1.38 66.51 11.17
N SER A 39 1.72 67.47 10.32
CA SER A 39 2.44 67.31 9.06
C SER A 39 3.91 66.94 9.31
N GLY A 40 4.27 65.68 9.06
CA GLY A 40 5.64 65.26 8.74
C GLY A 40 5.77 65.06 7.22
N PRO A 41 6.95 65.23 6.61
CA PRO A 41 7.10 65.08 5.18
C PRO A 41 6.83 63.62 4.79
N ALA A 42 5.95 63.40 3.82
CA ALA A 42 5.81 62.11 3.18
C ALA A 42 7.13 61.76 2.49
N ALA A 43 7.86 60.77 3.04
CA ALA A 43 8.88 60.08 2.28
C ALA A 43 8.18 59.45 1.07
N SER A 44 8.44 60.00 -0.11
CA SER A 44 7.95 59.41 -1.36
C SER A 44 8.56 58.02 -1.48
N ALA A 45 7.74 56.99 -1.27
CA ALA A 45 8.11 55.63 -1.67
C ALA A 45 8.38 55.69 -3.18
N ARG A 46 9.61 55.36 -3.58
CA ARG A 46 9.88 55.09 -5.00
C ARG A 46 8.91 53.99 -5.46
N PRO A 47 8.38 54.06 -6.69
CA PRO A 47 7.63 52.94 -7.24
C PRO A 47 8.53 51.70 -7.18
N ALA A 48 7.94 50.53 -6.93
CA ALA A 48 8.64 49.26 -7.10
C ALA A 48 9.29 49.28 -8.50
N PRO A 49 10.59 48.95 -8.62
CA PRO A 49 11.21 48.88 -9.94
C PRO A 49 10.42 47.89 -10.78
N GLU A 50 10.14 48.26 -12.04
CA GLU A 50 9.63 47.29 -13.01
C GLU A 50 10.62 46.11 -13.11
N PRO A 51 10.14 44.87 -13.29
CA PRO A 51 11.02 43.72 -13.41
C PRO A 51 11.98 43.97 -14.57
N SER A 52 13.29 43.96 -14.28
CA SER A 52 14.30 43.93 -15.31
C SER A 52 14.10 42.64 -16.11
N LEU A 53 13.78 42.79 -17.40
CA LEU A 53 14.01 41.75 -18.38
C LEU A 53 15.52 41.59 -18.56
N THR A 54 16.23 41.07 -17.55
CA THR A 54 17.63 40.69 -17.69
C THR A 54 17.64 39.38 -18.46
N THR A 55 17.55 39.46 -19.79
CA THR A 55 17.64 38.34 -20.72
C THR A 55 19.09 37.84 -20.78
N MET A 56 19.63 37.35 -19.67
CA MET A 56 20.85 36.57 -19.69
C MET A 56 20.55 35.28 -20.46
N SER A 57 21.08 35.17 -21.68
CA SER A 57 20.97 33.96 -22.48
C SER A 57 22.17 33.06 -22.19
N ILE A 58 21.93 31.95 -21.52
CA ILE A 58 22.95 30.92 -21.24
C ILE A 58 22.79 29.81 -22.27
N THR A 59 23.88 29.47 -22.95
CA THR A 59 23.90 28.29 -23.82
C THR A 59 23.78 27.03 -22.97
N SER A 60 22.97 26.06 -23.40
CA SER A 60 22.82 24.79 -22.69
C SER A 60 24.18 24.17 -22.33
N PRO A 61 24.34 23.62 -21.11
CA PRO A 61 25.62 23.09 -20.67
C PRO A 61 26.22 22.05 -21.63
N PRO A 62 27.55 22.06 -21.85
CA PRO A 62 28.18 21.21 -22.85
C PRO A 62 28.02 19.72 -22.55
N GLY A 63 27.74 18.91 -23.57
CA GLY A 63 27.54 17.46 -23.41
C GLY A 63 28.84 16.66 -23.29
N GLY A 64 28.94 15.83 -22.23
CA GLY A 64 29.74 14.59 -22.16
C GLY A 64 31.26 14.67 -22.08
N ALA A 65 31.91 15.69 -22.65
CA ALA A 65 33.36 15.89 -22.55
C ALA A 65 33.69 17.11 -21.68
N ASN A 66 34.71 17.02 -20.84
CA ASN A 66 35.15 18.10 -19.95
C ASN A 66 34.08 18.62 -18.97
N VAL A 67 33.29 17.72 -18.38
CA VAL A 67 32.23 18.09 -17.42
C VAL A 67 32.82 18.91 -16.26
N ARG A 68 32.13 19.99 -15.89
CA ARG A 68 32.52 20.89 -14.79
C ARG A 68 31.41 21.09 -13.79
N VAL A 69 31.78 21.20 -12.53
CA VAL A 69 30.88 21.47 -11.40
C VAL A 69 31.34 22.75 -10.71
N LEU A 70 30.44 23.71 -10.56
CA LEU A 70 30.64 24.89 -9.74
C LEU A 70 30.15 24.56 -8.33
N LEU A 71 31.01 24.70 -7.33
CA LEU A 71 30.67 24.48 -5.93
C LEU A 71 30.59 25.84 -5.23
N PHE A 72 29.37 26.36 -5.10
CA PHE A 72 29.12 27.63 -4.43
C PHE A 72 28.94 27.42 -2.93
N HIS A 73 29.70 28.17 -2.13
CA HIS A 73 29.69 28.11 -0.65
C HIS A 73 29.58 29.49 0.00
N GLY A 74 28.99 30.46 -0.70
CA GLY A 74 28.65 31.76 -0.14
C GLY A 74 27.65 31.65 1.03
N SER A 75 27.79 32.53 2.02
CA SER A 75 26.96 32.52 3.24
C SER A 75 26.65 33.96 3.68
N ALA A 76 25.40 34.20 4.10
CA ALA A 76 24.99 35.50 4.64
C ALA A 76 25.59 35.79 6.03
N ALA A 77 26.00 34.74 6.75
CA ALA A 77 26.81 34.88 7.96
C ALA A 77 28.28 35.00 7.56
N GLY A 78 28.86 36.20 7.71
CA GLY A 78 30.28 36.44 7.45
C GLY A 78 31.20 35.76 8.48
N GLY A 79 32.40 35.33 8.06
CA GLY A 79 33.41 34.68 8.90
C GLY A 79 34.34 33.77 8.11
N ASP A 80 35.33 33.15 8.79
CA ASP A 80 36.21 32.13 8.21
C ASP A 80 35.41 30.90 7.73
N GLU A 81 35.91 30.21 6.70
CA GLU A 81 35.27 29.00 6.18
C GLU A 81 35.13 27.92 7.26
N SER A 82 33.89 27.50 7.52
CA SER A 82 33.59 26.45 8.48
C SER A 82 34.32 25.14 8.13
N PRO A 83 34.83 24.36 9.11
CA PRO A 83 35.37 23.02 8.87
C PRO A 83 34.44 22.10 8.07
N LEU A 84 33.13 22.34 8.16
CA LEU A 84 32.11 21.63 7.37
C LEU A 84 32.23 21.93 5.87
N VAL A 85 32.39 23.20 5.51
CA VAL A 85 32.56 23.65 4.12
C VAL A 85 33.85 23.07 3.55
N ASN A 86 34.96 23.17 4.29
CA ASN A 86 36.24 22.57 3.92
C ASN A 86 36.13 21.06 3.64
N ALA A 87 35.45 20.31 4.51
CA ALA A 87 35.23 18.88 4.33
C ALA A 87 34.38 18.57 3.08
N GLY A 88 33.34 19.38 2.83
CA GLY A 88 32.48 19.26 1.65
C GLY A 88 33.22 19.53 0.34
N ILE A 89 34.02 20.60 0.28
CA ILE A 89 34.87 20.94 -0.88
C ILE A 89 35.81 19.77 -1.18
N ALA A 90 36.60 19.34 -0.19
CA ALA A 90 37.58 18.26 -0.37
C ALA A 90 36.92 16.95 -0.83
N ALA A 91 35.75 16.62 -0.28
CA ALA A 91 35.03 15.41 -0.67
C ALA A 91 34.50 15.48 -2.11
N ILE A 92 33.89 16.60 -2.52
CA ILE A 92 33.32 16.76 -3.87
C ILE A 92 34.42 16.81 -4.93
N GLU A 93 35.55 17.48 -4.66
CA GLU A 93 36.74 17.43 -5.52
C GLU A 93 37.24 16.00 -5.70
N LYS A 94 37.36 15.23 -4.61
CA LYS A 94 37.75 13.82 -4.65
C LYS A 94 36.74 12.96 -5.43
N ILE A 95 35.44 13.25 -5.31
CA ILE A 95 34.40 12.59 -6.10
C ILE A 95 34.59 12.86 -7.60
N GLY A 96 34.87 14.10 -7.99
CA GLY A 96 35.10 14.47 -9.40
C GLY A 96 36.28 13.73 -10.04
N LEU A 97 37.29 13.37 -9.25
CA LEU A 97 38.48 12.62 -9.69
C LEU A 97 38.31 11.10 -9.63
N SER A 98 37.24 10.58 -9.03
CA SER A 98 37.03 9.14 -8.82
C SER A 98 36.23 8.48 -9.96
N GLY A 99 36.23 7.13 -9.98
CA GLY A 99 35.49 6.32 -10.94
C GLY A 99 36.09 6.29 -12.36
N PRO A 100 35.31 5.74 -13.32
CA PRO A 100 35.69 5.66 -14.74
C PRO A 100 36.03 7.02 -15.34
N ALA A 101 36.99 7.07 -16.28
CA ALA A 101 37.49 8.32 -16.85
C ALA A 101 36.42 9.15 -17.58
N ASP A 102 35.47 8.48 -18.22
CA ASP A 102 34.28 9.06 -18.87
C ASP A 102 33.21 9.55 -17.89
N GLN A 103 33.40 9.31 -16.60
CA GLN A 103 32.53 9.78 -15.51
C GLN A 103 33.24 10.74 -14.54
N ARG A 104 34.44 11.21 -14.90
CA ARG A 104 35.19 12.22 -14.12
C ARG A 104 34.79 13.63 -14.53
N PHE A 105 34.87 14.55 -13.58
CA PHE A 105 34.53 15.95 -13.78
C PHE A 105 35.43 16.86 -12.93
N LYS A 106 35.61 18.10 -13.39
CA LYS A 106 36.39 19.11 -12.66
C LYS A 106 35.47 19.90 -11.74
N VAL A 107 35.93 20.18 -10.53
CA VAL A 107 35.22 20.99 -9.55
C VAL A 107 35.92 22.34 -9.43
N THR A 108 35.15 23.40 -9.25
CA THR A 108 35.66 24.75 -8.95
C THR A 108 34.82 25.31 -7.81
N ALA A 109 35.45 25.51 -6.64
CA ALA A 109 34.81 26.09 -5.48
C ALA A 109 34.91 27.62 -5.49
N THR A 110 33.86 28.31 -5.07
CA THR A 110 33.85 29.76 -4.89
C THR A 110 32.74 30.22 -3.94
N ASP A 111 32.99 31.31 -3.22
CA ASP A 111 32.02 32.10 -2.47
C ASP A 111 31.60 33.38 -3.21
N ASP A 112 32.18 33.66 -4.38
CA ASP A 112 31.91 34.86 -5.17
C ASP A 112 30.66 34.68 -6.04
N ALA A 113 29.55 35.28 -5.59
CA ALA A 113 28.27 35.23 -6.27
C ALA A 113 28.24 35.98 -7.62
N SER A 114 29.26 36.79 -7.96
CA SER A 114 29.36 37.45 -9.27
C SER A 114 29.49 36.47 -10.44
N VAL A 115 29.76 35.19 -10.17
CA VAL A 115 29.68 34.12 -11.18
C VAL A 115 28.29 34.01 -11.80
N PHE A 116 27.23 34.32 -11.06
CA PHE A 116 25.85 34.17 -11.53
C PHE A 116 25.42 35.26 -12.51
N THR A 117 26.12 36.40 -12.55
CA THR A 117 25.85 37.48 -13.52
C THR A 117 26.76 37.44 -14.75
N ASP A 118 27.64 36.43 -14.87
CA ASP A 118 28.51 36.23 -16.04
C ASP A 118 28.13 34.94 -16.80
N ALA A 119 27.29 35.11 -17.84
CA ALA A 119 26.84 34.00 -18.69
C ALA A 119 27.98 33.13 -19.25
N ARG A 120 29.14 33.73 -19.55
CA ARG A 120 30.28 33.01 -20.13
C ARG A 120 31.02 32.18 -19.08
N LYS A 121 30.99 32.58 -17.81
CA LYS A 121 31.52 31.80 -16.70
C LYS A 121 30.54 30.70 -16.30
N LEU A 122 29.28 31.07 -16.02
CA LEU A 122 28.25 30.15 -15.54
C LEU A 122 27.93 29.05 -16.57
N GLY A 123 27.80 29.40 -17.85
CA GLY A 123 27.48 28.44 -18.92
C GLY A 123 28.56 27.37 -19.20
N ARG A 124 29.72 27.42 -18.54
CA ARG A 124 30.76 26.38 -18.63
C ARG A 124 30.51 25.21 -17.68
N PHE A 125 29.62 25.38 -16.71
CA PHE A 125 29.34 24.38 -15.69
C PHE A 125 28.13 23.54 -16.07
N ASN A 126 28.20 22.25 -15.77
CA ASN A 126 27.12 21.29 -15.98
C ASN A 126 26.23 21.17 -14.75
N THR A 127 26.81 21.37 -13.57
CA THR A 127 26.10 21.38 -12.29
C THR A 127 26.61 22.53 -11.43
N VAL A 128 25.69 23.23 -10.78
CA VAL A 128 25.95 24.13 -9.65
C VAL A 128 25.58 23.39 -8.38
N VAL A 129 26.49 23.37 -7.40
CA VAL A 129 26.26 22.79 -6.07
C VAL A 129 26.20 23.93 -5.08
N PHE A 130 25.14 24.00 -4.28
CA PHE A 130 25.10 24.86 -3.09
C PHE A 130 25.51 24.02 -1.89
N LEU A 131 26.74 24.24 -1.42
CA LEU A 131 27.32 23.55 -0.30
C LEU A 131 27.03 24.32 0.98
N THR A 132 26.10 23.79 1.79
CA THR A 132 25.80 24.21 3.16
C THR A 132 26.07 25.69 3.47
N GLY A 133 25.03 26.51 3.38
CA GLY A 133 25.06 27.94 3.63
C GLY A 133 23.64 28.47 3.53
N GLY A 134 23.28 29.49 4.30
CA GLY A 134 21.91 29.98 4.37
C GLY A 134 21.83 31.50 4.40
N GLY A 135 20.60 32.00 4.32
CA GLY A 135 20.30 33.41 4.21
C GLY A 135 20.24 33.89 2.75
N ASP A 136 20.15 35.20 2.60
CA ASP A 136 20.10 35.92 1.32
C ASP A 136 21.53 36.03 0.79
N VAL A 137 21.93 35.12 -0.11
CA VAL A 137 23.30 34.97 -0.63
C VAL A 137 23.43 35.43 -2.07
N LEU A 138 22.32 35.56 -2.80
CA LEU A 138 22.23 36.11 -4.13
C LEU A 138 21.48 37.44 -4.10
N ASP A 139 21.95 38.43 -4.86
CA ASP A 139 21.12 39.58 -5.21
C ASP A 139 20.12 39.22 -6.34
N PRO A 140 19.13 40.07 -6.65
CA PRO A 140 18.13 39.75 -7.68
C PRO A 140 18.69 39.45 -9.08
N ASP A 141 19.80 40.08 -9.48
CA ASP A 141 20.42 39.83 -10.79
C ASP A 141 21.17 38.48 -10.79
N GLN A 142 21.78 38.11 -9.66
CA GLN A 142 22.43 36.83 -9.47
C GLN A 142 21.42 35.68 -9.42
N GLU A 143 20.28 35.87 -8.74
CA GLU A 143 19.19 34.89 -8.75
C GLU A 143 18.67 34.69 -10.18
N ALA A 144 18.34 35.77 -10.90
CA ALA A 144 17.91 35.69 -12.30
C ALA A 144 18.92 34.98 -13.21
N GLY A 145 20.23 35.11 -12.93
CA GLY A 145 21.27 34.37 -13.62
C GLY A 145 21.25 32.86 -13.34
N LEU A 146 20.95 32.46 -12.10
CA LEU A 146 20.72 31.06 -11.73
C LEU A 146 19.43 30.50 -12.35
N GLU A 147 18.36 31.31 -12.42
CA GLU A 147 17.12 30.96 -13.14
C GLU A 147 17.41 30.64 -14.61
N ALA A 148 18.05 31.59 -15.31
CA ALA A 148 18.44 31.42 -16.71
C ALA A 148 19.33 30.19 -16.94
N TYR A 149 20.17 29.82 -15.96
CA TYR A 149 21.01 28.62 -16.03
C TYR A 149 20.19 27.34 -15.92
N MET A 150 19.19 27.32 -15.04
CA MET A 150 18.26 26.20 -14.92
C MET A 150 17.40 26.06 -16.18
N GLU A 151 16.83 27.15 -16.68
CA GLU A 151 16.06 27.19 -17.93
C GLU A 151 16.87 26.66 -19.13
N ALA A 152 18.17 26.94 -19.17
CA ALA A 152 19.09 26.43 -20.18
C ALA A 152 19.40 24.92 -20.05
N GLY A 153 18.89 24.24 -19.02
CA GLY A 153 19.04 22.81 -18.78
C GLY A 153 20.15 22.45 -17.79
N GLY A 154 20.59 23.41 -16.98
CA GLY A 154 21.57 23.26 -15.91
C GLY A 154 21.24 22.19 -14.87
N GLY A 155 22.28 21.64 -14.25
CA GLY A 155 22.15 20.78 -13.06
C GLY A 155 22.30 21.60 -11.78
N PHE A 156 21.54 21.24 -10.74
CA PHE A 156 21.61 21.82 -9.40
C PHE A 156 21.67 20.72 -8.34
N VAL A 157 22.56 20.89 -7.36
CA VAL A 157 22.62 20.06 -6.15
C VAL A 157 22.60 20.94 -4.91
N GLY A 158 21.56 20.82 -4.07
CA GLY A 158 21.51 21.48 -2.76
C GLY A 158 21.89 20.51 -1.64
N LEU A 159 22.80 20.94 -0.76
CA LEU A 159 23.27 20.15 0.39
C LEU A 159 22.90 20.80 1.72
N HIS A 160 22.19 20.06 2.57
CA HIS A 160 21.87 20.41 3.96
C HIS A 160 21.29 21.83 4.10
N ASP A 161 22.02 22.78 4.70
CA ASP A 161 21.54 24.14 4.94
C ASP A 161 21.35 24.97 3.67
N ALA A 162 21.72 24.47 2.48
CA ALA A 162 21.32 25.06 1.20
C ALA A 162 19.79 25.26 1.10
N ALA A 163 18.98 24.48 1.81
CA ALA A 163 17.54 24.70 1.89
C ALA A 163 17.13 26.00 2.61
N ARG A 164 18.06 26.67 3.28
CA ARG A 164 17.90 27.97 3.95
C ARG A 164 18.43 29.15 3.13
N ALA A 165 19.02 28.91 1.96
CA ALA A 165 19.46 29.97 1.05
C ALA A 165 18.25 30.63 0.37
N GLU A 166 18.34 31.93 0.05
CA GLU A 166 17.27 32.69 -0.63
C GLU A 166 15.90 32.52 0.06
N PRO A 167 15.76 32.81 1.37
CA PRO A 167 14.55 32.47 2.15
C PRO A 167 13.29 33.20 1.69
N TYR A 168 13.44 34.27 0.91
CA TYR A 168 12.34 35.09 0.37
C TYR A 168 11.99 34.76 -1.08
N SER A 169 12.76 33.89 -1.74
CA SER A 169 12.50 33.49 -3.12
C SER A 169 11.56 32.28 -3.20
N ASP A 170 10.44 32.48 -3.90
CA ASP A 170 9.50 31.41 -4.27
C ASP A 170 10.10 30.49 -5.34
N TRP A 171 10.87 31.04 -6.28
CA TRP A 171 11.53 30.25 -7.32
C TRP A 171 12.59 29.31 -6.72
N PHE A 172 13.47 29.82 -5.85
CA PHE A 172 14.46 29.00 -5.16
C PHE A 172 13.81 28.00 -4.18
N THR A 173 12.66 28.37 -3.57
CA THR A 173 11.84 27.43 -2.80
C THR A 173 11.39 26.27 -3.67
N GLY A 174 11.00 26.55 -4.91
CA GLY A 174 10.83 25.54 -5.93
C GLY A 174 12.12 24.75 -6.16
N LEU A 175 13.21 25.39 -6.56
CA LEU A 175 14.47 24.71 -6.89
C LEU A 175 14.90 23.68 -5.83
N ILE A 176 14.83 24.04 -4.55
CA ILE A 176 15.10 23.13 -3.43
C ILE A 176 13.98 22.10 -3.23
N GLY A 177 12.71 22.51 -3.31
CA GLY A 177 11.52 21.67 -3.18
C GLY A 177 10.85 21.73 -1.80
N ALA A 178 11.60 22.01 -0.72
CA ALA A 178 11.05 22.19 0.62
C ALA A 178 11.91 23.11 1.48
N ARG A 179 11.26 23.88 2.37
CA ARG A 179 11.95 24.75 3.34
C ARG A 179 11.99 24.10 4.74
N PRO A 180 13.11 24.22 5.46
CA PRO A 180 13.22 23.65 6.79
C PRO A 180 12.37 24.43 7.80
N ALA A 181 11.70 23.70 8.70
CA ALA A 181 10.99 24.27 9.83
C ALA A 181 11.98 24.85 10.85
N ALA A 182 11.57 25.91 11.55
CA ALA A 182 12.38 26.52 12.61
C ALA A 182 12.53 25.60 13.84
N SER A 183 11.62 24.64 14.04
CA SER A 183 11.52 23.83 15.26
C SER A 183 12.21 22.45 15.20
N GLY A 184 12.99 22.16 14.16
CA GLY A 184 13.70 20.89 14.01
C GLY A 184 14.87 20.69 14.99
N PRO A 185 15.37 19.45 15.15
CA PRO A 185 16.47 19.16 16.05
C PRO A 185 17.77 19.74 15.50
N GLY A 186 18.41 20.64 16.27
CA GLY A 186 19.69 21.25 15.89
C GLY A 186 20.93 20.38 16.22
N THR A 187 20.75 19.28 16.93
CA THR A 187 21.84 18.40 17.39
C THR A 187 22.02 17.18 16.49
N VAL A 188 23.26 16.68 16.44
CA VAL A 188 23.60 15.47 15.69
C VAL A 188 22.97 14.26 16.36
N GLN A 189 22.24 13.45 15.60
CA GLN A 189 21.60 12.22 16.08
C GLN A 189 21.79 11.10 15.07
N ARG A 190 21.98 9.87 15.56
CA ARG A 190 21.95 8.68 14.70
C ARG A 190 20.50 8.35 14.36
N ALA A 191 20.20 8.19 13.07
CA ALA A 191 18.90 7.75 12.59
C ALA A 191 19.07 6.71 11.47
N THR A 192 17.97 6.04 11.12
CA THR A 192 17.91 5.14 9.96
C THR A 192 17.36 5.89 8.75
N VAL A 193 18.12 5.93 7.66
CA VAL A 193 17.65 6.40 6.35
C VAL A 193 17.14 5.20 5.56
N GLU A 194 15.90 5.27 5.12
CA GLU A 194 15.24 4.31 4.24
C GLU A 194 15.50 4.67 2.79
N VAL A 195 16.15 3.76 2.07
CA VAL A 195 16.50 3.95 0.66
C VAL A 195 15.45 3.26 -0.20
N GLY A 196 14.34 3.97 -0.42
CA GLY A 196 13.17 3.47 -1.14
C GLY A 196 13.36 3.34 -2.65
N ASP A 197 14.21 4.18 -3.24
CA ASP A 197 14.60 4.06 -4.64
C ASP A 197 15.87 3.21 -4.77
N ARG A 198 15.72 2.03 -5.38
CA ARG A 198 16.81 1.06 -5.61
C ARG A 198 17.44 1.18 -6.99
N THR A 199 17.02 2.17 -7.78
CA THR A 199 17.37 2.34 -9.20
C THR A 199 18.13 3.63 -9.48
N HIS A 200 17.84 4.72 -8.75
CA HIS A 200 18.51 6.00 -8.97
C HIS A 200 20.01 5.90 -8.67
N PRO A 201 20.91 6.50 -9.49
CA PRO A 201 22.37 6.41 -9.31
C PRO A 201 22.87 6.85 -7.93
N ALA A 202 22.17 7.78 -7.28
CA ALA A 202 22.49 8.26 -5.93
C ALA A 202 22.13 7.27 -4.81
N THR A 203 21.39 6.20 -5.09
CA THR A 203 20.83 5.33 -4.03
C THR A 203 20.93 3.84 -4.31
N LYS A 204 21.09 3.43 -5.57
CA LYS A 204 21.11 2.02 -5.99
C LYS A 204 22.14 1.15 -5.27
N ASP A 205 23.30 1.71 -4.92
CA ASP A 205 24.42 1.00 -4.31
C ASP A 205 24.40 1.08 -2.76
N LEU A 206 23.50 1.89 -2.18
CA LEU A 206 23.36 2.05 -0.73
C LEU A 206 22.59 0.89 -0.09
N PRO A 207 22.79 0.56 1.20
CA PRO A 207 21.94 -0.41 1.89
C PRO A 207 20.47 0.06 1.94
N PRO A 208 19.47 -0.85 1.94
CA PRO A 208 18.05 -0.47 2.04
C PRO A 208 17.71 0.34 3.30
N GLN A 209 18.45 0.06 4.38
CA GLN A 209 18.41 0.81 5.62
C GLN A 209 19.82 1.24 5.99
N TRP A 210 20.04 2.55 6.03
CA TRP A 210 21.35 3.16 6.24
C TRP A 210 21.38 3.90 7.58
N LYS A 211 22.04 3.32 8.59
CA LYS A 211 22.12 3.89 9.94
C LYS A 211 23.30 4.84 10.07
N ARG A 212 23.04 6.15 10.16
CA ARG A 212 24.08 7.18 10.16
C ARG A 212 23.78 8.36 11.10
N PRO A 213 24.80 9.09 11.57
CA PRO A 213 24.61 10.35 12.28
C PRO A 213 24.50 11.55 11.33
N ASP A 214 23.55 12.43 11.56
CA ASP A 214 23.50 13.76 10.93
C ASP A 214 22.69 14.75 11.78
N LYS A 215 22.59 15.99 11.34
CA LYS A 215 21.58 16.94 11.80
C LYS A 215 20.36 16.78 10.90
N TRP A 216 19.21 16.40 11.46
CA TRP A 216 18.02 16.10 10.66
C TRP A 216 17.12 17.33 10.57
N LEU A 217 16.91 17.85 9.36
CA LEU A 217 16.01 18.97 9.11
C LEU A 217 14.56 18.48 9.06
N ASN A 218 13.66 19.14 9.79
CA ASN A 218 12.22 18.99 9.61
C ASN A 218 11.73 19.97 8.53
N TRP A 219 10.67 19.64 7.81
CA TRP A 219 10.12 20.46 6.72
C TRP A 219 8.86 21.20 7.12
N VAL A 220 8.72 22.46 6.68
CA VAL A 220 7.47 23.23 6.82
C VAL A 220 6.36 22.60 6.00
N LYS A 221 6.65 22.30 4.72
CA LYS A 221 5.78 21.54 3.81
C LYS A 221 6.53 20.28 3.40
N ASN A 222 5.92 19.12 3.61
CA ASN A 222 6.46 17.85 3.13
C ASN A 222 6.36 17.81 1.58
N PRO A 223 7.49 17.61 0.86
CA PRO A 223 7.51 17.61 -0.61
C PRO A 223 7.02 16.29 -1.26
N THR A 224 6.75 15.23 -0.49
CA THR A 224 6.29 13.94 -1.02
C THR A 224 5.07 14.11 -1.95
N GLY A 225 5.21 13.60 -3.17
CA GLY A 225 4.21 13.69 -4.23
C GLY A 225 4.43 14.84 -5.22
N ASP A 226 5.19 15.87 -4.84
CA ASP A 226 5.59 17.00 -5.70
C ASP A 226 7.04 16.85 -6.22
N VAL A 227 7.82 15.94 -5.61
CA VAL A 227 9.19 15.59 -5.99
C VAL A 227 9.34 14.07 -6.06
N HIS A 228 10.38 13.59 -6.73
CA HIS A 228 10.76 12.19 -6.63
C HIS A 228 11.63 11.92 -5.40
N THR A 229 11.01 11.44 -4.32
CA THR A 229 11.71 11.04 -3.09
C THR A 229 12.52 9.76 -3.32
N VAL A 230 13.84 9.85 -3.17
CA VAL A 230 14.76 8.70 -3.29
C VAL A 230 15.13 8.09 -1.93
N ALA A 231 15.07 8.89 -0.86
CA ALA A 231 15.33 8.45 0.50
C ALA A 231 14.50 9.20 1.56
N ARG A 232 14.18 8.53 2.67
CA ARG A 232 13.46 9.07 3.84
C ARG A 232 14.23 8.81 5.13
N VAL A 233 14.11 9.66 6.14
CA VAL A 233 14.64 9.37 7.47
C VAL A 233 13.53 8.81 8.37
N ARG A 234 13.83 7.77 9.15
CA ARG A 234 12.86 7.11 10.04
C ARG A 234 12.84 7.78 11.41
N GLU A 235 11.83 8.60 11.67
CA GLU A 235 11.69 9.33 12.93
C GLU A 235 11.60 8.47 14.19
N SER A 236 11.12 7.22 14.10
CA SER A 236 11.10 6.33 15.27
C SER A 236 12.47 5.87 15.75
N THR A 237 13.55 6.29 15.08
CA THR A 237 14.94 5.91 15.41
C THR A 237 15.76 7.04 16.00
N TYR A 238 15.17 8.23 16.18
CA TYR A 238 15.80 9.39 16.83
C TYR A 238 14.74 10.28 17.49
N THR A 239 15.15 11.44 18.03
CA THR A 239 14.23 12.42 18.65
C THR A 239 14.02 13.62 17.71
N PRO A 240 12.91 13.69 16.94
CA PRO A 240 12.66 14.74 15.94
C PRO A 240 12.19 16.08 16.52
N GLY A 241 11.90 16.16 17.83
CA GLY A 241 11.49 17.41 18.47
C GLY A 241 10.12 17.93 18.03
N ALA A 242 9.86 19.22 18.31
CA ALA A 242 8.61 19.86 17.96
C ALA A 242 8.52 20.08 16.43
N GLY A 243 7.42 19.70 15.80
CA GLY A 243 7.27 19.83 14.33
C GLY A 243 7.93 18.70 13.54
N ALA A 244 8.01 17.50 14.13
CA ALA A 244 8.31 16.26 13.43
C ALA A 244 7.40 16.07 12.19
N ASN A 245 7.95 15.57 11.09
CA ASN A 245 7.21 15.27 9.86
C ASN A 245 6.43 13.95 9.95
N GLY A 246 6.76 13.09 10.91
CA GLY A 246 6.15 11.77 11.10
C GLY A 246 6.84 10.69 10.27
N TRP A 247 6.08 9.65 9.91
CA TRP A 247 6.61 8.51 9.17
C TRP A 247 7.06 8.86 7.74
N ASP A 248 6.45 9.89 7.13
CA ASP A 248 6.81 10.37 5.80
C ASP A 248 7.73 11.59 5.95
N HIS A 249 9.02 11.31 6.11
CA HIS A 249 10.06 12.32 6.26
C HIS A 249 11.09 12.18 5.12
N PRO A 250 10.84 12.75 3.94
CA PRO A 250 11.80 12.75 2.83
C PRO A 250 13.09 13.45 3.26
N VAL A 251 14.24 12.86 2.91
CA VAL A 251 15.57 13.43 3.21
C VAL A 251 16.40 13.65 1.97
N SER A 252 16.10 12.95 0.88
CA SER A 252 16.71 13.19 -0.43
C SER A 252 15.69 13.01 -1.54
N TRP A 253 15.74 13.90 -2.53
CA TRP A 253 14.83 13.86 -3.67
C TRP A 253 15.45 14.50 -4.91
N CYS A 254 14.83 14.22 -6.04
CA CYS A 254 15.16 14.84 -7.32
C CYS A 254 13.91 15.23 -8.09
N ARG A 255 14.08 16.16 -9.04
CA ARG A 255 13.08 16.50 -10.05
C ARG A 255 13.72 17.21 -11.22
N ASP A 256 13.09 17.12 -12.38
CA ASP A 256 13.28 18.16 -13.39
C ASP A 256 12.56 19.43 -12.90
N TYR A 257 13.25 20.56 -12.93
CA TYR A 257 12.72 21.84 -12.48
C TYR A 257 13.19 22.94 -13.42
N ASP A 258 12.21 23.66 -13.97
CA ASP A 258 12.44 24.82 -14.82
C ASP A 258 13.44 24.57 -15.96
N GLY A 259 13.23 23.49 -16.72
CA GLY A 259 14.14 23.06 -17.80
C GLY A 259 15.38 22.26 -17.36
N GLY A 260 15.83 22.43 -16.12
CA GLY A 260 17.02 21.82 -15.55
C GLY A 260 16.77 20.61 -14.65
N ARG A 261 17.85 20.11 -14.01
CA ARG A 261 17.83 18.96 -13.07
C ARG A 261 18.16 19.40 -11.66
N SER A 262 17.24 19.26 -10.73
CA SER A 262 17.48 19.54 -9.31
C SER A 262 17.57 18.26 -8.50
N PHE A 263 18.64 18.12 -7.74
CA PHE A 263 18.79 17.13 -6.69
C PHE A 263 18.98 17.85 -5.35
N TYR A 264 18.34 17.35 -4.31
CA TYR A 264 18.53 17.86 -2.96
C TYR A 264 18.75 16.72 -1.98
N THR A 265 19.66 16.92 -1.03
CA THR A 265 19.78 16.06 0.15
C THR A 265 19.90 16.90 1.41
N GLY A 266 19.06 16.62 2.40
CA GLY A 266 19.10 17.21 3.73
C GLY A 266 20.23 16.67 4.61
N MET A 267 21.04 15.76 4.08
CA MET A 267 22.22 15.19 4.71
C MET A 267 23.49 16.01 4.40
N GLY A 268 24.54 15.79 5.18
CA GLY A 268 25.83 16.48 5.04
C GLY A 268 26.01 17.63 6.02
N GLY A 269 25.29 17.65 7.14
CA GLY A 269 25.36 18.68 8.18
C GLY A 269 26.50 18.51 9.19
N THR A 270 27.38 17.52 8.97
CA THR A 270 28.53 17.20 9.84
C THR A 270 29.78 16.94 9.01
N VAL A 271 30.95 17.28 9.56
CA VAL A 271 32.25 17.00 8.94
C VAL A 271 32.41 15.50 8.64
N SER A 272 32.04 14.66 9.61
CA SER A 272 32.15 13.20 9.50
C SER A 272 31.24 12.57 8.45
N SER A 273 30.19 13.26 7.98
CA SER A 273 29.40 12.78 6.84
C SER A 273 30.27 12.59 5.60
N TYR A 274 31.21 13.52 5.36
CA TYR A 274 32.06 13.50 4.17
C TYR A 274 33.16 12.43 4.22
N ASP A 275 33.45 11.87 5.40
CA ASP A 275 34.34 10.72 5.59
C ASP A 275 33.64 9.38 5.27
N GLU A 276 32.32 9.33 5.28
CA GLU A 276 31.50 8.15 5.02
C GLU A 276 31.50 7.76 3.53
N THR A 277 31.80 6.50 3.23
CA THR A 277 31.84 5.99 1.85
C THR A 277 30.46 6.07 1.20
N ASP A 278 29.43 5.56 1.88
CA ASP A 278 28.04 5.55 1.41
C ASP A 278 27.54 6.97 1.10
N PHE A 279 27.87 7.97 1.92
CA PHE A 279 27.47 9.35 1.64
C PHE A 279 28.21 9.94 0.42
N ARG A 280 29.50 9.65 0.25
CA ARG A 280 30.23 10.06 -0.98
C ARG A 280 29.69 9.39 -2.23
N GLU A 281 29.26 8.14 -2.15
CA GLU A 281 28.61 7.44 -3.25
C GLU A 281 27.24 8.04 -3.58
N HIS A 282 26.47 8.40 -2.57
CA HIS A 282 25.20 9.14 -2.72
C HIS A 282 25.39 10.46 -3.47
N LEU A 283 26.36 11.28 -3.02
CA LEU A 283 26.71 12.55 -3.67
C LEU A 283 27.23 12.33 -5.10
N ARG A 284 28.05 11.29 -5.31
CA ARG A 284 28.55 10.96 -6.66
C ARG A 284 27.40 10.66 -7.60
N GLY A 285 26.45 9.81 -7.22
CA GLY A 285 25.31 9.50 -8.07
C GLY A 285 24.43 10.71 -8.38
N ALA A 286 24.21 11.60 -7.40
CA ALA A 286 23.50 12.86 -7.61
C ALA A 286 24.22 13.78 -8.60
N LEU A 287 25.55 13.93 -8.47
CA LEU A 287 26.37 14.73 -9.38
C LEU A 287 26.37 14.15 -10.79
N LEU A 288 26.57 12.84 -10.95
CA LEU A 288 26.53 12.17 -12.26
C LEU A 288 25.19 12.33 -12.97
N TRP A 289 24.08 12.34 -12.22
CA TRP A 289 22.77 12.55 -12.80
C TRP A 289 22.54 14.03 -13.19
N THR A 290 22.81 14.97 -12.29
CA THR A 290 22.59 16.41 -12.54
C THR A 290 23.47 16.92 -13.68
N ASN A 291 24.72 16.45 -13.78
CA ASN A 291 25.64 16.82 -14.86
C ASN A 291 25.41 16.05 -16.18
N ARG A 292 24.39 15.18 -16.24
CA ARG A 292 23.95 14.41 -17.42
C ARG A 292 24.93 13.33 -17.92
N LEU A 293 25.89 12.91 -17.09
CA LEU A 293 26.75 11.76 -17.38
C LEU A 293 25.98 10.44 -17.29
N VAL A 294 24.95 10.36 -16.45
CA VAL A 294 24.06 9.19 -16.36
C VAL A 294 22.58 9.57 -16.44
N ARG A 295 21.72 8.55 -16.62
CA ARG A 295 20.26 8.68 -16.64
C ARG A 295 19.69 8.27 -15.29
N ALA A 296 18.58 8.90 -14.90
CA ALA A 296 17.75 8.48 -13.79
C ALA A 296 16.31 8.91 -14.03
N ASP A 297 15.38 8.21 -13.37
CA ASP A 297 13.99 8.66 -13.25
C ASP A 297 13.88 9.56 -12.02
N CYS A 298 13.29 10.75 -12.20
CA CYS A 298 13.01 11.71 -11.14
C CYS A 298 11.55 12.15 -11.13
N THR A 299 10.67 11.22 -11.50
CA THR A 299 9.24 11.48 -11.72
C THR A 299 8.33 10.39 -11.13
N ALA A 300 8.86 9.23 -10.76
CA ALA A 300 8.08 8.06 -10.38
C ALA A 300 7.18 8.26 -9.15
N THR A 301 7.61 9.06 -8.16
CA THR A 301 6.79 9.34 -6.96
C THR A 301 6.08 10.69 -7.02
N ILE A 302 6.11 11.37 -8.17
CA ILE A 302 5.32 12.58 -8.41
C ILE A 302 3.89 12.15 -8.76
N THR A 303 2.94 12.50 -7.91
CA THR A 303 1.57 11.97 -7.98
C THR A 303 0.80 12.48 -9.21
N GLY A 304 1.14 13.68 -9.68
CA GLY A 304 0.55 14.27 -10.90
C GLY A 304 0.84 13.48 -12.18
N ASN A 305 1.80 12.55 -12.15
CA ASN A 305 2.14 11.71 -13.30
C ASN A 305 1.25 10.47 -13.43
N TYR A 306 0.24 10.30 -12.57
CA TYR A 306 -0.66 9.15 -12.62
C TYR A 306 -2.08 9.58 -12.94
N THR A 307 -2.77 8.77 -13.76
CA THR A 307 -4.18 8.97 -14.08
C THR A 307 -4.95 7.70 -13.77
N ALA A 308 -6.04 7.83 -13.02
CA ALA A 308 -6.98 6.76 -12.75
C ALA A 308 -8.26 6.97 -13.57
N LYS A 309 -8.67 5.95 -14.34
CA LYS A 309 -9.85 6.00 -15.21
C LYS A 309 -10.80 4.86 -14.89
N ARG A 310 -12.09 5.17 -14.68
CA ARG A 310 -13.17 4.18 -14.63
C ARG A 310 -13.38 3.55 -16.01
N LEU A 311 -13.40 2.22 -16.06
CA LEU A 311 -13.55 1.45 -17.29
C LEU A 311 -14.99 0.94 -17.52
N THR A 312 -15.72 0.66 -16.45
CA THR A 312 -17.08 0.11 -16.52
C THR A 312 -18.15 1.17 -16.41
N LYS A 313 -19.30 0.94 -17.03
CA LYS A 313 -20.51 1.72 -16.77
C LYS A 313 -21.08 1.37 -15.38
N PRO A 314 -21.83 2.28 -14.73
CA PRO A 314 -22.56 1.96 -13.50
C PRO A 314 -23.52 0.78 -13.67
N ASN A 315 -23.59 -0.09 -12.65
CA ASN A 315 -24.69 -1.05 -12.51
C ASN A 315 -26.03 -0.31 -12.58
N GLN A 316 -27.04 -0.98 -13.15
CA GLN A 316 -28.41 -0.48 -13.19
C GLN A 316 -29.31 -1.41 -12.36
N PRO A 317 -30.44 -0.93 -11.81
CA PRO A 317 -31.36 -1.78 -11.07
C PRO A 317 -31.78 -3.02 -11.88
N GLY A 318 -31.64 -4.21 -11.30
CA GLY A 318 -31.92 -5.50 -11.93
C GLY A 318 -30.97 -5.89 -13.07
N ARG A 319 -29.89 -5.15 -13.31
CA ARG A 319 -28.91 -5.43 -14.38
C ARG A 319 -27.47 -5.24 -13.90
N ASN A 320 -26.77 -6.36 -13.86
CA ASN A 320 -25.39 -6.47 -13.38
C ASN A 320 -24.40 -6.88 -14.49
N ASP A 321 -24.72 -6.60 -15.75
CA ASP A 321 -23.92 -7.00 -16.92
C ASP A 321 -22.62 -6.20 -17.13
N GLN A 322 -22.35 -5.22 -16.27
CA GLN A 322 -21.15 -4.37 -16.34
C GLN A 322 -20.11 -4.70 -15.27
N ILE A 323 -20.49 -4.77 -14.00
CA ILE A 323 -19.54 -5.00 -12.88
C ILE A 323 -20.11 -5.87 -11.76
N GLY A 324 -21.44 -5.96 -11.64
CA GLY A 324 -22.11 -6.75 -10.61
C GLY A 324 -21.70 -6.32 -9.21
N GLU A 325 -21.64 -7.26 -8.28
CA GLU A 325 -21.04 -7.08 -6.96
C GLU A 325 -19.58 -7.56 -7.00
N PRO A 326 -18.61 -6.69 -7.33
CA PRO A 326 -17.32 -7.14 -7.80
C PRO A 326 -16.52 -7.83 -6.69
N HIS A 327 -15.73 -8.84 -7.04
CA HIS A 327 -14.88 -9.56 -6.09
C HIS A 327 -13.48 -9.82 -6.67
N GLY A 328 -13.26 -10.93 -7.38
CA GLY A 328 -11.98 -11.27 -7.99
C GLY A 328 -11.76 -10.63 -9.36
N LEU A 329 -10.48 -10.44 -9.73
CA LEU A 329 -10.05 -10.04 -11.06
C LEU A 329 -8.73 -10.72 -11.46
N VAL A 330 -8.51 -10.90 -12.75
CA VAL A 330 -7.28 -11.41 -13.36
C VAL A 330 -7.10 -10.83 -14.77
N THR A 331 -5.87 -10.68 -15.24
CA THR A 331 -5.54 -10.19 -16.58
C THR A 331 -5.02 -11.32 -17.46
N ALA A 332 -5.51 -11.41 -18.70
CA ALA A 332 -4.96 -12.32 -19.70
C ALA A 332 -3.70 -11.73 -20.37
N PRO A 333 -2.80 -12.57 -20.92
CA PRO A 333 -1.61 -12.11 -21.64
C PRO A 333 -1.92 -11.17 -22.82
N ASP A 334 -3.07 -11.34 -23.47
CA ASP A 334 -3.55 -10.48 -24.56
C ASP A 334 -4.07 -9.10 -24.11
N GLY A 335 -4.10 -8.84 -22.81
CA GLY A 335 -4.53 -7.59 -22.17
C GLY A 335 -5.99 -7.56 -21.75
N ARG A 336 -6.82 -8.55 -22.06
CA ARG A 336 -8.21 -8.61 -21.55
C ARG A 336 -8.21 -8.74 -20.03
N VAL A 337 -9.18 -8.10 -19.38
CA VAL A 337 -9.35 -8.15 -17.93
C VAL A 337 -10.61 -8.93 -17.60
N PHE A 338 -10.46 -10.02 -16.86
CA PHE A 338 -11.55 -10.84 -16.38
C PHE A 338 -11.83 -10.47 -14.93
N TYR A 339 -13.10 -10.38 -14.56
CA TYR A 339 -13.51 -10.13 -13.18
C TYR A 339 -14.89 -10.74 -12.92
N ILE A 340 -15.23 -10.89 -11.64
CA ILE A 340 -16.43 -11.59 -11.21
C ILE A 340 -17.32 -10.72 -10.33
N GLY A 341 -18.63 -10.95 -10.47
CA GLY A 341 -19.64 -10.54 -9.52
C GLY A 341 -19.95 -11.68 -8.54
N ARG A 342 -19.90 -11.41 -7.22
CA ARG A 342 -20.05 -12.41 -6.15
C ARG A 342 -21.42 -13.10 -6.15
N GLY A 343 -22.47 -12.34 -6.43
CA GLY A 343 -23.81 -12.88 -6.64
C GLY A 343 -24.93 -12.16 -5.90
N GLY A 344 -24.62 -11.13 -5.12
CA GLY A 344 -25.59 -10.22 -4.54
C GLY A 344 -26.26 -9.35 -5.61
N ALA A 345 -27.55 -9.13 -5.42
CA ALA A 345 -28.34 -8.24 -6.27
C ALA A 345 -28.24 -6.78 -5.77
N ASP A 346 -28.83 -5.85 -6.53
CA ASP A 346 -28.95 -4.47 -6.08
C ASP A 346 -29.93 -4.35 -4.91
N SER A 347 -29.79 -3.29 -4.11
CA SER A 347 -30.53 -3.13 -2.85
C SER A 347 -32.05 -2.98 -3.00
N SER A 348 -32.57 -2.81 -4.22
CA SER A 348 -34.02 -2.82 -4.47
C SER A 348 -34.61 -4.23 -4.59
N GLN A 349 -33.78 -5.25 -4.80
CA GLN A 349 -34.23 -6.63 -4.93
C GLN A 349 -34.40 -7.28 -3.54
N PRO A 350 -35.48 -8.06 -3.32
CA PRO A 350 -35.66 -8.76 -2.07
C PRO A 350 -34.60 -9.84 -1.87
N VAL A 351 -34.20 -10.02 -0.63
CA VAL A 351 -33.28 -11.08 -0.21
C VAL A 351 -34.07 -12.14 0.57
N VAL A 352 -33.96 -13.40 0.16
CA VAL A 352 -34.56 -14.54 0.87
C VAL A 352 -33.63 -14.96 2.01
N THR A 353 -34.12 -14.86 3.24
CA THR A 353 -33.36 -15.22 4.47
C THR A 353 -33.95 -16.38 5.28
N ASP A 354 -35.13 -16.88 4.90
CA ASP A 354 -35.78 -18.03 5.57
C ASP A 354 -35.20 -19.36 5.05
N TRP A 355 -34.64 -20.17 5.95
CA TRP A 355 -34.09 -21.48 5.61
C TRP A 355 -35.14 -22.50 5.12
N ASN A 356 -36.43 -22.28 5.40
CA ASN A 356 -37.51 -23.12 4.86
C ASN A 356 -37.79 -22.85 3.38
N ASP A 357 -37.39 -21.68 2.87
CA ASP A 357 -37.53 -21.32 1.47
C ASP A 357 -36.47 -22.04 0.62
N PRO A 358 -36.83 -22.69 -0.50
CA PRO A 358 -35.85 -23.32 -1.38
C PRO A 358 -34.89 -22.33 -2.07
N ASP A 359 -35.22 -21.03 -2.15
CA ASP A 359 -34.41 -20.00 -2.79
C ASP A 359 -33.55 -19.19 -1.78
N ILE A 360 -33.43 -19.67 -0.54
CA ILE A 360 -32.56 -19.08 0.50
C ILE A 360 -31.15 -18.78 -0.02
N GLY A 361 -30.76 -17.51 0.03
CA GLY A 361 -29.42 -17.07 -0.37
C GLY A 361 -29.10 -17.21 -1.86
N LYS A 362 -30.07 -17.56 -2.72
CA LYS A 362 -29.88 -17.75 -4.15
C LYS A 362 -29.46 -16.47 -4.84
N GLY A 363 -28.25 -16.48 -5.40
CA GLY A 363 -27.65 -15.39 -6.14
C GLY A 363 -27.18 -15.80 -7.53
N LYS A 364 -26.72 -14.82 -8.29
CA LYS A 364 -26.20 -15.01 -9.65
C LYS A 364 -24.74 -14.53 -9.71
N GLY A 365 -23.80 -15.47 -9.59
CA GLY A 365 -22.38 -15.16 -9.72
C GLY A 365 -22.03 -14.92 -11.19
N GLU A 366 -21.48 -13.76 -11.52
CA GLU A 366 -21.32 -13.31 -12.91
C GLU A 366 -19.84 -13.25 -13.29
N ILE A 367 -19.51 -13.58 -14.54
CA ILE A 367 -18.17 -13.50 -15.09
C ILE A 367 -18.17 -12.47 -16.22
N HIS A 368 -17.33 -11.45 -16.11
CA HIS A 368 -17.23 -10.36 -17.08
C HIS A 368 -15.84 -10.29 -17.69
N VAL A 369 -15.77 -9.75 -18.90
CA VAL A 369 -14.52 -9.51 -19.64
C VAL A 369 -14.53 -8.08 -20.15
N TYR A 370 -13.55 -7.28 -19.72
CA TYR A 370 -13.25 -5.99 -20.32
C TYR A 370 -12.14 -6.16 -21.37
N ASP A 371 -12.40 -5.67 -22.57
CA ASP A 371 -11.42 -5.62 -23.65
C ASP A 371 -10.87 -4.19 -23.80
N PRO A 372 -9.59 -3.94 -23.48
CA PRO A 372 -8.99 -2.62 -23.59
C PRO A 372 -8.91 -2.10 -25.03
N ARG A 373 -8.93 -2.97 -26.05
CA ARG A 373 -8.85 -2.58 -27.46
C ARG A 373 -10.14 -1.94 -27.94
N THR A 374 -11.27 -2.49 -27.51
CA THR A 374 -12.61 -2.00 -27.89
C THR A 374 -13.25 -1.11 -26.83
N GLY A 375 -12.75 -1.14 -25.59
CA GLY A 375 -13.34 -0.46 -24.44
C GLY A 375 -14.68 -1.05 -24.01
N LYS A 376 -14.99 -2.28 -24.40
CA LYS A 376 -16.29 -2.94 -24.14
C LYS A 376 -16.19 -3.97 -23.03
N VAL A 377 -17.28 -4.09 -22.27
CA VAL A 377 -17.51 -5.16 -21.30
C VAL A 377 -18.44 -6.21 -21.91
N THR A 378 -18.09 -7.49 -21.75
CA THR A 378 -18.92 -8.63 -22.11
C THR A 378 -19.23 -9.45 -20.86
N LEU A 379 -20.51 -9.73 -20.60
CA LEU A 379 -20.92 -10.76 -19.64
C LEU A 379 -20.64 -12.14 -20.26
N ALA A 380 -19.54 -12.79 -19.88
CA ALA A 380 -19.09 -14.07 -20.44
C ALA A 380 -19.93 -15.25 -19.95
N GLY A 381 -20.41 -15.22 -18.72
CA GLY A 381 -21.23 -16.30 -18.15
C GLY A 381 -21.80 -15.95 -16.78
N ALA A 382 -22.67 -16.82 -16.25
CA ALA A 382 -23.18 -16.70 -14.89
C ALA A 382 -23.52 -18.06 -14.29
N LEU A 383 -23.27 -18.20 -12.97
CA LEU A 383 -23.52 -19.39 -12.17
C LEU A 383 -24.61 -19.11 -11.13
N THR A 384 -25.43 -20.11 -10.81
CA THR A 384 -26.34 -20.03 -9.65
C THR A 384 -25.57 -20.38 -8.38
N VAL A 385 -25.41 -19.40 -7.50
CA VAL A 385 -24.56 -19.48 -6.29
C VAL A 385 -25.37 -19.25 -5.02
N PHE A 386 -24.87 -19.75 -3.89
CA PHE A 386 -25.32 -19.32 -2.58
C PHE A 386 -24.49 -18.11 -2.17
N GLY A 387 -25.09 -16.91 -2.19
CA GLY A 387 -24.36 -15.66 -1.89
C GLY A 387 -25.23 -14.42 -1.70
N ASN A 388 -26.53 -14.50 -2.00
CA ASN A 388 -27.49 -13.40 -1.87
C ASN A 388 -28.40 -13.58 -0.66
N LYS A 389 -27.82 -13.66 0.55
CA LYS A 389 -28.55 -13.69 1.83
C LYS A 389 -28.53 -12.33 2.54
N GLY A 390 -28.00 -11.30 1.87
CA GLY A 390 -27.97 -9.91 2.32
C GLY A 390 -26.92 -9.65 3.41
N GLY A 391 -26.94 -8.44 3.96
CA GLY A 391 -26.15 -8.04 5.12
C GLY A 391 -26.90 -8.14 6.44
N GLY A 392 -26.24 -7.74 7.54
CA GLY A 392 -26.84 -7.63 8.87
C GLY A 392 -26.13 -8.46 9.94
N ASP A 393 -26.90 -8.96 10.91
CA ASP A 393 -26.42 -9.74 12.05
C ASP A 393 -25.72 -11.04 11.63
N GLU A 394 -24.86 -11.56 12.50
CA GLU A 394 -23.98 -12.72 12.26
C GLU A 394 -24.66 -13.94 11.63
N LEU A 395 -25.91 -14.26 12.03
CA LEU A 395 -26.65 -15.42 11.51
C LEU A 395 -27.43 -15.16 10.21
N ARG A 396 -27.46 -13.89 9.76
CA ARG A 396 -28.14 -13.46 8.54
C ARG A 396 -27.17 -13.24 7.39
N LYS A 397 -26.11 -12.45 7.60
CA LYS A 397 -25.15 -12.10 6.52
C LYS A 397 -24.44 -13.34 5.97
N VAL A 398 -23.98 -13.25 4.71
CA VAL A 398 -23.23 -14.31 4.04
C VAL A 398 -22.18 -13.72 3.08
N GLU A 399 -20.95 -14.22 3.15
CA GLU A 399 -19.86 -13.84 2.23
C GLU A 399 -19.66 -14.84 1.09
N GLU A 400 -20.33 -16.00 1.12
CA GLU A 400 -20.29 -17.00 0.04
C GLU A 400 -20.74 -16.43 -1.32
N GLY A 401 -20.41 -17.11 -2.41
CA GLY A 401 -20.80 -16.71 -3.75
C GLY A 401 -19.79 -17.18 -4.78
N LEU A 402 -19.58 -16.39 -5.82
CA LEU A 402 -18.46 -16.52 -6.75
C LEU A 402 -17.29 -15.64 -6.27
N LEU A 403 -16.21 -16.26 -5.79
CA LEU A 403 -15.22 -15.59 -4.94
C LEU A 403 -13.84 -15.44 -5.60
N GLY A 404 -13.43 -16.43 -6.38
CA GLY A 404 -12.13 -16.44 -7.05
C GLY A 404 -12.27 -16.66 -8.54
N ILE A 405 -11.37 -16.04 -9.31
CA ILE A 405 -11.15 -16.28 -10.72
C ILE A 405 -9.66 -16.30 -11.01
N GLU A 406 -9.21 -17.28 -11.79
CA GLU A 406 -7.88 -17.33 -12.38
C GLU A 406 -7.95 -17.87 -13.81
N LEU A 407 -6.97 -17.49 -14.62
CA LEU A 407 -6.81 -18.03 -15.97
C LEU A 407 -5.71 -19.06 -15.96
N ASP A 408 -5.89 -20.13 -16.73
CA ASP A 408 -4.84 -21.13 -16.90
C ASP A 408 -3.53 -20.49 -17.43
N PRO A 409 -2.34 -20.96 -17.01
CA PRO A 409 -1.07 -20.48 -17.57
C PRO A 409 -1.00 -20.57 -19.10
N LEU A 410 -1.70 -21.54 -19.71
CA LEU A 410 -1.85 -21.71 -21.16
C LEU A 410 -3.20 -21.21 -21.69
N PHE A 411 -3.83 -20.22 -21.02
CA PHE A 411 -5.15 -19.69 -21.37
C PHE A 411 -5.31 -19.31 -22.85
N GLU A 412 -4.27 -18.71 -23.45
CA GLU A 412 -4.32 -18.32 -24.87
C GLU A 412 -4.45 -19.53 -25.81
N GLN A 413 -4.10 -20.73 -25.35
CA GLN A 413 -4.15 -21.98 -26.09
C GLN A 413 -5.44 -22.76 -25.79
N ASN A 414 -5.80 -22.93 -24.52
CA ASN A 414 -6.88 -23.81 -24.07
C ASN A 414 -8.19 -23.08 -23.70
N GLY A 415 -8.15 -21.77 -23.42
CA GLY A 415 -9.30 -21.00 -22.96
C GLY A 415 -9.80 -21.35 -21.56
N TRP A 416 -9.00 -22.02 -20.72
CA TRP A 416 -9.45 -22.50 -19.42
C TRP A 416 -9.52 -21.41 -18.35
N VAL A 417 -10.63 -21.39 -17.61
CA VAL A 417 -10.92 -20.43 -16.54
C VAL A 417 -11.23 -21.22 -15.27
N TYR A 418 -10.55 -20.89 -14.18
CA TYR A 418 -10.73 -21.51 -12.87
C TYR A 418 -11.56 -20.59 -11.98
N LEU A 419 -12.60 -21.15 -11.35
CA LEU A 419 -13.53 -20.41 -10.49
C LEU A 419 -13.60 -21.07 -9.11
N HIS A 420 -13.51 -20.26 -8.06
CA HIS A 420 -13.77 -20.65 -6.68
C HIS A 420 -15.14 -20.11 -6.25
N TYR A 421 -16.09 -21.00 -5.95
CA TYR A 421 -17.47 -20.61 -5.67
C TYR A 421 -18.26 -21.62 -4.83
N THR A 422 -19.41 -21.18 -4.34
CA THR A 422 -20.35 -21.98 -3.56
C THR A 422 -21.65 -22.15 -4.35
N PRO A 423 -21.87 -23.29 -5.04
CA PRO A 423 -23.11 -23.53 -5.78
C PRO A 423 -24.33 -23.56 -4.85
N HIS A 424 -25.42 -22.91 -5.26
CA HIS A 424 -26.67 -22.94 -4.49
C HIS A 424 -27.22 -24.36 -4.34
N SER A 425 -27.05 -25.21 -5.34
CA SER A 425 -27.48 -26.62 -5.30
C SER A 425 -26.72 -27.47 -4.28
N GLY A 426 -25.59 -26.97 -3.76
CA GLY A 426 -24.74 -27.67 -2.79
C GLY A 426 -25.09 -27.40 -1.33
N ILE A 427 -26.15 -26.63 -1.04
CA ILE A 427 -26.53 -26.32 0.35
C ILE A 427 -27.44 -27.38 0.95
N ASN A 428 -27.24 -27.66 2.23
CA ASN A 428 -28.17 -28.39 3.08
C ASN A 428 -28.87 -27.40 4.02
N ARG A 429 -30.19 -27.24 3.82
CA ARG A 429 -31.02 -26.28 4.56
C ARG A 429 -31.40 -26.75 5.98
N ASP A 430 -31.25 -28.03 6.32
CA ASP A 430 -31.50 -28.51 7.69
C ASP A 430 -30.26 -28.36 8.58
N THR A 431 -29.09 -28.72 8.05
CA THR A 431 -27.83 -28.63 8.80
C THR A 431 -27.12 -27.29 8.63
N HIS A 432 -27.60 -26.44 7.72
CA HIS A 432 -26.97 -25.17 7.34
C HIS A 432 -25.49 -25.36 6.92
N MET A 433 -25.26 -26.37 6.09
CA MET A 433 -23.95 -26.67 5.50
C MET A 433 -23.96 -26.37 4.01
N GLY A 434 -22.83 -25.97 3.45
CA GLY A 434 -22.61 -25.78 2.02
C GLY A 434 -21.41 -26.60 1.52
N GLU A 435 -21.22 -26.62 0.21
CA GLU A 435 -20.05 -27.19 -0.46
C GLU A 435 -19.36 -26.08 -1.25
N ARG A 436 -18.10 -25.75 -0.92
CA ARG A 436 -17.26 -24.90 -1.78
C ARG A 436 -16.63 -25.74 -2.87
N ARG A 437 -16.39 -25.12 -4.03
CA ARG A 437 -15.74 -25.75 -5.18
C ARG A 437 -14.67 -24.86 -5.77
N VAL A 438 -13.60 -25.49 -6.23
CA VAL A 438 -12.74 -24.96 -7.28
C VAL A 438 -13.01 -25.77 -8.54
N SER A 439 -13.39 -25.10 -9.62
CA SER A 439 -13.77 -25.77 -10.86
C SER A 439 -13.20 -25.06 -12.08
N ARG A 440 -12.86 -25.84 -13.10
CA ARG A 440 -12.36 -25.37 -14.38
C ARG A 440 -13.47 -25.40 -15.43
N PHE A 441 -13.62 -24.30 -16.15
CA PHE A 441 -14.51 -24.12 -17.29
C PHE A 441 -13.69 -23.74 -18.53
N THR A 442 -14.31 -23.81 -19.70
CA THR A 442 -13.71 -23.40 -20.97
C THR A 442 -14.43 -22.16 -21.51
N LEU A 443 -13.67 -21.12 -21.82
CA LEU A 443 -14.14 -19.96 -22.56
C LEU A 443 -14.05 -20.25 -24.06
N ASP A 444 -15.18 -20.18 -24.75
CA ASP A 444 -15.20 -20.17 -26.20
C ASP A 444 -14.62 -18.84 -26.70
N ARG A 445 -13.44 -18.91 -27.30
CA ARG A 445 -12.71 -17.75 -27.83
C ARG A 445 -13.41 -17.09 -29.02
N ALA A 446 -14.25 -17.81 -29.76
CA ALA A 446 -14.98 -17.25 -30.90
C ALA A 446 -16.15 -16.37 -30.45
N THR A 447 -16.84 -16.78 -29.39
CA THR A 447 -18.03 -16.06 -28.87
C THR A 447 -17.71 -15.18 -27.66
N GLY A 448 -16.58 -15.39 -27.00
CA GLY A 448 -16.24 -14.75 -25.73
C GLY A 448 -17.15 -15.18 -24.57
N LYS A 449 -17.78 -16.36 -24.67
CA LYS A 449 -18.71 -16.91 -23.67
C LYS A 449 -18.12 -18.13 -22.97
N LEU A 450 -18.47 -18.29 -21.69
CA LEU A 450 -18.08 -19.45 -20.90
C LEU A 450 -19.03 -20.61 -21.20
N ASP A 451 -18.50 -21.77 -21.60
CA ASP A 451 -19.27 -23.00 -21.72
C ASP A 451 -19.49 -23.59 -20.32
N LEU A 452 -20.69 -23.39 -19.77
CA LEU A 452 -21.05 -23.90 -18.45
C LEU A 452 -21.13 -25.43 -18.41
N GLY A 453 -21.33 -26.10 -19.54
CA GLY A 453 -21.33 -27.56 -19.63
C GLY A 453 -19.94 -28.19 -19.54
N SER A 454 -18.88 -27.37 -19.65
CA SER A 454 -17.49 -27.83 -19.62
C SER A 454 -16.88 -27.97 -18.20
N GLU A 455 -17.69 -27.79 -17.16
CA GLU A 455 -17.28 -27.83 -15.76
C GLU A 455 -16.49 -29.10 -15.43
N LYS A 456 -15.33 -28.90 -14.82
CA LYS A 456 -14.58 -29.94 -14.11
C LYS A 456 -14.37 -29.48 -12.68
N VAL A 457 -14.91 -30.23 -11.72
CA VAL A 457 -14.72 -29.95 -10.29
C VAL A 457 -13.40 -30.56 -9.85
N LEU A 458 -12.41 -29.71 -9.55
CA LEU A 458 -11.09 -30.16 -9.10
C LEU A 458 -11.11 -30.51 -7.63
N LEU A 459 -11.63 -29.58 -6.82
CA LEU A 459 -11.62 -29.67 -5.37
C LEU A 459 -12.97 -29.23 -4.83
N LYS A 460 -13.46 -29.93 -3.81
CA LYS A 460 -14.68 -29.57 -3.09
C LYS A 460 -14.59 -29.96 -1.62
N TRP A 461 -15.20 -29.15 -0.75
CA TRP A 461 -15.17 -29.40 0.69
C TRP A 461 -16.38 -28.78 1.42
N PRO A 462 -16.77 -29.34 2.57
CA PRO A 462 -17.90 -28.80 3.33
C PRO A 462 -17.52 -27.51 4.06
N VAL A 463 -18.52 -26.63 4.19
CA VAL A 463 -18.44 -25.37 4.93
C VAL A 463 -19.70 -25.16 5.75
N GLN A 464 -19.57 -24.57 6.94
CA GLN A 464 -20.75 -24.13 7.68
C GLN A 464 -21.24 -22.81 7.08
N ILE A 465 -22.55 -22.66 6.87
CA ILE A 465 -23.19 -21.46 6.33
C ILE A 465 -24.32 -20.95 7.24
N HIS A 466 -24.31 -21.40 8.50
CA HIS A 466 -25.23 -20.95 9.53
C HIS A 466 -24.87 -19.54 10.00
N SER A 467 -23.60 -19.38 10.37
CA SER A 467 -23.01 -18.13 10.82
C SER A 467 -22.12 -17.58 9.72
N CYS A 468 -22.13 -16.27 9.55
CA CYS A 468 -21.07 -15.59 8.85
C CYS A 468 -19.77 -15.69 9.67
N CYS A 469 -18.57 -15.59 9.09
CA CYS A 469 -18.18 -15.06 7.78
C CYS A 469 -16.92 -15.79 7.28
N HIS A 470 -16.11 -15.12 6.46
CA HIS A 470 -14.76 -15.50 6.07
C HIS A 470 -14.76 -16.56 4.99
N ALA A 471 -15.07 -16.12 3.78
CA ALA A 471 -15.11 -17.00 2.63
C ALA A 471 -13.73 -17.25 2.00
N GLY A 472 -12.78 -16.33 2.17
CA GLY A 472 -11.55 -16.32 1.40
C GLY A 472 -11.83 -15.99 -0.06
N GLY A 473 -11.20 -16.70 -1.00
CA GLY A 473 -11.47 -16.52 -2.43
C GLY A 473 -10.24 -16.21 -3.29
N GLY A 474 -9.10 -15.89 -2.68
CA GLY A 474 -7.87 -15.60 -3.43
C GLY A 474 -7.39 -16.84 -4.19
N MET A 475 -6.94 -16.65 -5.43
CA MET A 475 -6.25 -17.66 -6.21
C MET A 475 -5.05 -17.03 -6.92
N ALA A 476 -4.02 -17.83 -7.22
CA ALA A 476 -2.84 -17.40 -7.96
C ALA A 476 -2.05 -18.62 -8.48
N TRP A 477 -1.25 -18.42 -9.52
CA TRP A 477 -0.36 -19.44 -10.09
C TRP A 477 1.11 -19.12 -9.82
N ASP A 478 1.89 -20.13 -9.45
CA ASP A 478 3.36 -20.05 -9.49
C ASP A 478 3.91 -20.29 -10.90
N SER A 479 5.23 -20.32 -11.03
CA SER A 479 5.94 -20.58 -12.29
C SER A 479 5.96 -22.05 -12.71
N GLU A 480 5.53 -22.96 -11.84
CA GLU A 480 5.48 -24.41 -12.04
C GLU A 480 4.04 -24.91 -12.30
N ASP A 481 3.14 -23.99 -12.66
CA ASP A 481 1.73 -24.25 -12.92
C ASP A 481 0.98 -24.90 -11.73
N ASN A 482 1.40 -24.59 -10.49
CA ASN A 482 0.62 -24.94 -9.31
C ASN A 482 -0.36 -23.82 -8.97
N LEU A 483 -1.60 -24.22 -8.68
CA LEU A 483 -2.68 -23.33 -8.28
C LEU A 483 -2.73 -23.20 -6.76
N TYR A 484 -2.58 -21.97 -6.29
CA TYR A 484 -2.81 -21.58 -4.91
C TYR A 484 -4.27 -21.18 -4.70
N ILE A 485 -4.89 -21.66 -3.61
CA ILE A 485 -6.31 -21.44 -3.32
C ILE A 485 -6.46 -21.03 -1.86
N ALA A 486 -6.85 -19.78 -1.62
CA ALA A 486 -7.09 -19.24 -0.30
C ALA A 486 -8.54 -19.48 0.16
N THR A 487 -8.68 -20.10 1.33
CA THR A 487 -9.97 -20.45 1.94
C THR A 487 -10.10 -19.77 3.30
N GLY A 488 -11.26 -19.17 3.56
CA GLY A 488 -11.53 -18.60 4.87
C GLY A 488 -12.00 -19.66 5.88
N ASP A 489 -11.90 -19.33 7.16
CA ASP A 489 -12.09 -20.27 8.29
C ASP A 489 -13.54 -20.61 8.61
N THR A 490 -14.50 -19.85 8.08
CA THR A 490 -15.94 -20.00 8.33
C THR A 490 -16.31 -19.89 9.81
N ASN A 491 -15.59 -19.08 10.60
CA ASN A 491 -15.78 -19.05 12.05
C ASN A 491 -15.95 -17.64 12.61
N SER A 492 -16.77 -17.52 13.64
CA SER A 492 -17.06 -16.26 14.32
C SER A 492 -16.22 -16.09 15.58
N SER A 493 -15.60 -14.92 15.72
CA SER A 493 -14.97 -14.46 16.97
C SER A 493 -15.96 -13.80 17.94
N GLY A 494 -17.19 -13.53 17.51
CA GLY A 494 -18.20 -12.83 18.32
C GLY A 494 -18.56 -13.54 19.62
N PHE A 495 -18.48 -14.88 19.62
CA PHE A 495 -18.76 -15.73 20.79
C PHE A 495 -17.56 -15.89 21.75
N SER A 496 -16.49 -15.15 21.49
CA SER A 496 -15.30 -15.02 22.33
C SER A 496 -14.99 -13.55 22.66
N GLY A 497 -16.00 -12.67 22.62
CA GLY A 497 -15.80 -11.23 22.84
C GLY A 497 -14.93 -10.56 21.79
N GLY A 498 -14.85 -11.15 20.59
CA GLY A 498 -14.00 -10.66 19.50
C GLY A 498 -12.55 -11.14 19.55
N TYR A 499 -12.10 -11.87 20.57
CA TYR A 499 -10.75 -12.44 20.63
C TYR A 499 -10.66 -13.73 19.79
N SER A 500 -9.72 -14.63 20.13
CA SER A 500 -9.56 -15.93 19.48
C SER A 500 -10.90 -16.67 19.29
N GLY A 501 -11.12 -17.22 18.10
CA GLY A 501 -12.22 -18.14 17.82
C GLY A 501 -11.94 -19.51 18.43
N ASN A 502 -11.79 -19.63 19.74
CA ASN A 502 -11.45 -20.88 20.43
C ASN A 502 -12.58 -21.35 21.36
N ASN A 503 -13.83 -21.07 21.01
CA ASN A 503 -14.99 -21.46 21.81
C ASN A 503 -15.76 -22.60 21.12
N PRO A 504 -15.77 -23.84 21.65
CA PRO A 504 -16.47 -24.96 21.03
C PRO A 504 -18.00 -24.78 20.96
N GLU A 505 -18.58 -23.92 21.79
CA GLU A 505 -19.99 -23.52 21.74
C GLU A 505 -20.13 -22.03 21.39
N PRO A 506 -21.13 -21.58 20.64
CA PRO A 506 -22.29 -22.34 20.17
C PRO A 506 -21.97 -23.25 18.98
N ASN A 507 -22.72 -24.35 18.91
CA ASN A 507 -22.85 -25.17 17.72
C ASN A 507 -24.27 -25.13 17.14
N PHE A 508 -24.38 -25.37 15.84
CA PHE A 508 -25.66 -25.63 15.18
C PHE A 508 -25.65 -27.05 14.63
N LYS A 509 -26.59 -27.89 15.12
CA LYS A 509 -26.74 -29.28 14.69
C LYS A 509 -25.42 -30.08 14.73
N GLY A 510 -24.60 -29.84 15.76
CA GLY A 510 -23.33 -30.55 15.96
C GLY A 510 -22.11 -29.92 15.28
N VAL A 511 -22.25 -28.79 14.59
CA VAL A 511 -21.12 -28.07 13.98
C VAL A 511 -20.91 -26.75 14.71
N SER A 512 -19.77 -26.63 15.39
CA SER A 512 -19.36 -25.37 16.00
C SER A 512 -18.99 -24.33 14.95
N PHE A 513 -19.52 -23.12 15.10
CA PHE A 513 -19.19 -21.97 14.26
C PHE A 513 -18.40 -20.88 15.02
N ALA A 514 -17.93 -21.20 16.23
CA ALA A 514 -17.11 -20.31 17.08
C ALA A 514 -15.73 -20.90 17.44
N ASP A 515 -15.40 -22.08 16.91
CA ASP A 515 -14.18 -22.83 17.22
C ASP A 515 -13.27 -23.03 15.99
N ALA A 516 -12.45 -22.03 15.68
CA ALA A 516 -11.53 -22.01 14.54
C ALA A 516 -10.40 -23.05 14.69
N ARG A 517 -10.28 -23.67 15.87
CA ARG A 517 -9.45 -24.86 16.06
C ARG A 517 -10.01 -26.06 15.30
N ARG A 518 -11.32 -26.12 15.03
CA ARG A 518 -11.95 -27.11 14.13
C ARG A 518 -11.57 -26.90 12.66
N THR A 519 -11.28 -25.66 12.27
CA THR A 519 -11.03 -25.24 10.88
C THR A 519 -9.59 -24.81 10.68
N ALA A 520 -9.27 -23.54 10.87
CA ALA A 520 -7.94 -22.96 10.63
C ALA A 520 -6.80 -23.72 11.34
N GLY A 521 -7.02 -24.10 12.61
CA GLY A 521 -6.05 -24.86 13.42
C GLY A 521 -6.04 -26.38 13.18
N ASN A 522 -6.98 -26.91 12.39
CA ASN A 522 -7.09 -28.34 12.14
C ASN A 522 -6.32 -28.72 10.87
N THR A 523 -5.41 -29.68 10.98
CA THR A 523 -4.59 -30.21 9.89
C THR A 523 -5.36 -31.11 8.93
N ASN A 524 -6.54 -31.59 9.33
CA ASN A 524 -7.43 -32.42 8.51
C ASN A 524 -8.59 -31.62 7.87
N ASN A 525 -8.53 -30.28 7.90
CA ASN A 525 -9.59 -29.41 7.40
C ASN A 525 -9.07 -28.40 6.37
N LEU A 526 -9.80 -28.20 5.26
CA LEU A 526 -9.42 -27.28 4.19
C LEU A 526 -9.86 -25.82 4.42
N ASN A 527 -10.57 -25.52 5.50
CA ASN A 527 -10.99 -24.15 5.83
C ASN A 527 -9.93 -23.42 6.66
N GLY A 528 -9.77 -22.12 6.42
CA GLY A 528 -8.75 -21.28 7.06
C GLY A 528 -7.33 -21.67 6.62
N LYS A 529 -7.15 -21.90 5.31
CA LYS A 529 -5.91 -22.39 4.69
C LYS A 529 -5.55 -21.57 3.44
N ILE A 530 -4.30 -21.71 3.01
CA ILE A 530 -3.94 -21.52 1.60
C ILE A 530 -3.49 -22.88 1.09
N LEU A 531 -4.21 -23.41 0.11
CA LEU A 531 -3.96 -24.71 -0.50
C LEU A 531 -3.04 -24.53 -1.71
N ARG A 532 -2.28 -25.57 -2.09
CA ARG A 532 -1.48 -25.62 -3.31
C ARG A 532 -1.67 -27.00 -3.95
N ILE A 533 -2.16 -27.01 -5.18
CA ILE A 533 -2.38 -28.22 -5.99
C ILE A 533 -1.80 -28.01 -7.39
N HIS A 534 -1.55 -29.09 -8.14
CA HIS A 534 -1.25 -29.02 -9.56
C HIS A 534 -2.46 -29.55 -10.36
N PRO A 535 -3.24 -28.67 -11.01
CA PRO A 535 -4.38 -29.06 -11.84
C PRO A 535 -4.01 -29.93 -13.03
N GLU A 536 -4.79 -30.99 -13.28
CA GLU A 536 -4.62 -31.87 -14.44
C GLU A 536 -5.67 -31.60 -15.53
N PRO A 537 -5.36 -31.86 -16.82
CA PRO A 537 -6.27 -31.61 -17.95
C PRO A 537 -7.65 -32.29 -17.84
N ASP A 538 -7.72 -33.44 -17.18
CA ASP A 538 -8.94 -34.23 -17.05
C ASP A 538 -9.90 -33.71 -15.94
N GLY A 539 -9.43 -32.74 -15.15
CA GLY A 539 -10.15 -32.17 -14.01
C GLY A 539 -9.75 -32.74 -12.66
N THR A 540 -8.76 -33.64 -12.61
CA THR A 540 -8.12 -34.08 -11.36
C THR A 540 -7.01 -33.11 -10.95
N TYR A 541 -6.27 -33.44 -9.90
CA TYR A 541 -5.07 -32.71 -9.48
C TYR A 541 -4.07 -33.67 -8.85
N THR A 542 -2.80 -33.25 -8.87
CA THR A 542 -1.72 -33.85 -8.11
C THR A 542 -1.28 -32.92 -6.97
N LEU A 543 -0.56 -33.48 -5.99
CA LEU A 543 -0.04 -32.73 -4.85
C LEU A 543 1.42 -32.36 -5.11
N PRO A 544 1.75 -31.05 -5.19
CA PRO A 544 3.12 -30.60 -5.32
C PRO A 544 3.96 -30.97 -4.10
N GLU A 545 5.26 -31.20 -4.32
CA GLU A 545 6.21 -31.30 -3.22
C GLU A 545 6.35 -29.95 -2.49
N GLY A 546 6.74 -30.00 -1.21
CA GLY A 546 6.91 -28.81 -0.39
C GLY A 546 5.63 -28.23 0.21
N ASN A 547 4.48 -28.90 0.07
CA ASN A 547 3.30 -28.61 0.90
C ASN A 547 3.58 -28.91 2.38
N LEU A 548 2.87 -28.23 3.28
CA LEU A 548 3.07 -28.33 4.74
C LEU A 548 2.85 -29.76 5.22
N PHE A 549 1.93 -30.47 4.58
CA PHE A 549 1.68 -31.88 4.79
C PHE A 549 1.71 -32.62 3.45
N THR A 550 2.07 -33.89 3.52
CA THR A 550 2.01 -34.86 2.42
C THR A 550 0.65 -35.57 2.36
N GLY A 551 -0.13 -35.52 3.45
CA GLY A 551 -1.36 -36.30 3.64
C GLY A 551 -1.11 -37.78 3.96
N LYS A 552 0.16 -38.17 4.16
CA LYS A 552 0.62 -39.54 4.44
C LYS A 552 1.36 -39.65 5.77
N GLU A 553 1.31 -38.58 6.58
CA GLU A 553 1.91 -38.56 7.91
C GLU A 553 1.36 -39.71 8.75
N THR A 554 2.25 -40.41 9.46
CA THR A 554 1.89 -41.50 10.40
C THR A 554 1.77 -41.00 11.84
N ALA A 555 2.05 -39.72 12.08
CA ALA A 555 1.94 -39.10 13.38
C ALA A 555 0.53 -39.28 13.97
N GLU A 556 0.47 -39.57 15.27
CA GLU A 556 -0.78 -39.74 16.01
C GLU A 556 -1.76 -40.77 15.40
N GLY A 557 -1.25 -41.81 14.74
CA GLY A 557 -2.06 -42.88 14.14
C GLY A 557 -2.37 -42.71 12.66
N GLY A 558 -1.94 -41.60 12.05
CA GLY A 558 -2.07 -41.31 10.62
C GLY A 558 -3.49 -40.93 10.15
N GLY A 559 -3.59 -40.46 8.90
CA GLY A 559 -4.87 -40.01 8.31
C GLY A 559 -5.43 -38.72 8.90
N LYS A 560 -4.57 -37.90 9.52
CA LYS A 560 -4.91 -36.69 10.28
C LYS A 560 -4.52 -35.39 9.57
N THR A 561 -4.10 -35.46 8.31
CA THR A 561 -3.53 -34.36 7.56
C THR A 561 -4.07 -34.33 6.14
N ARG A 562 -4.19 -33.12 5.58
CA ARG A 562 -4.57 -32.89 4.19
C ARG A 562 -3.37 -32.42 3.40
N GLY A 563 -2.98 -33.18 2.38
CA GLY A 563 -1.81 -32.90 1.57
C GLY A 563 -1.93 -31.66 0.67
N GLU A 564 -3.13 -31.11 0.50
CA GLU A 564 -3.38 -29.87 -0.22
C GLU A 564 -2.88 -28.62 0.55
N ILE A 565 -2.64 -28.73 1.86
CA ILE A 565 -2.34 -27.58 2.71
C ILE A 565 -0.89 -27.12 2.49
N TYR A 566 -0.72 -25.92 1.95
CA TYR A 566 0.57 -25.22 1.88
C TYR A 566 0.74 -24.26 3.07
N VAL A 567 -0.33 -23.55 3.45
CA VAL A 567 -0.36 -22.69 4.63
C VAL A 567 -1.56 -23.06 5.49
N MET A 568 -1.33 -23.21 6.79
CA MET A 568 -2.40 -23.31 7.78
C MET A 568 -2.46 -22.09 8.70
N GLY A 569 -3.55 -21.95 9.46
CA GLY A 569 -3.69 -20.91 10.46
C GLY A 569 -3.90 -19.51 9.90
N VAL A 570 -4.74 -19.39 8.87
CA VAL A 570 -5.22 -18.09 8.34
C VAL A 570 -6.74 -17.96 8.56
N ARG A 571 -7.24 -16.72 8.65
CA ARG A 571 -8.67 -16.45 8.97
C ARG A 571 -9.50 -16.15 7.73
N ASN A 572 -9.27 -15.01 7.06
CA ASN A 572 -10.02 -14.62 5.86
C ASN A 572 -9.14 -14.05 4.73
N PRO A 573 -8.35 -14.87 4.02
CA PRO A 573 -7.54 -14.43 2.88
C PRO A 573 -8.37 -14.27 1.60
N ALA A 574 -8.99 -13.09 1.41
CA ALA A 574 -9.82 -12.81 0.23
C ALA A 574 -8.99 -12.64 -1.05
N ARG A 575 -7.74 -12.17 -0.94
CA ARG A 575 -6.80 -11.97 -2.07
C ARG A 575 -5.44 -12.54 -1.71
N ILE A 576 -4.78 -13.10 -2.72
CA ILE A 576 -3.39 -13.56 -2.67
C ILE A 576 -2.73 -13.23 -4.00
N SER A 577 -1.41 -13.29 -4.07
CA SER A 577 -0.66 -13.18 -5.31
C SER A 577 0.64 -13.96 -5.19
N VAL A 578 1.06 -14.63 -6.27
CA VAL A 578 2.38 -15.22 -6.37
C VAL A 578 3.23 -14.38 -7.30
N ASP A 579 4.42 -14.00 -6.85
CA ASP A 579 5.40 -13.37 -7.73
C ASP A 579 6.13 -14.45 -8.53
N LYS A 580 5.74 -14.64 -9.79
CA LYS A 580 6.31 -15.67 -10.69
C LYS A 580 7.81 -15.55 -10.91
N LYS A 581 8.44 -14.41 -10.58
CA LYS A 581 9.91 -14.27 -10.67
C LYS A 581 10.63 -15.01 -9.54
N THR A 582 10.00 -15.14 -8.38
CA THR A 582 10.62 -15.72 -7.16
C THR A 582 9.81 -16.85 -6.55
N ASP A 583 8.66 -17.19 -7.13
CA ASP A 583 7.64 -18.11 -6.61
C ASP A 583 7.27 -17.85 -5.14
N THR A 584 7.33 -16.58 -4.74
CA THR A 584 6.98 -16.16 -3.39
C THR A 584 5.50 -15.82 -3.33
N LEU A 585 4.80 -16.44 -2.39
CA LEU A 585 3.40 -16.17 -2.12
C LEU A 585 3.28 -14.93 -1.20
N TYR A 586 2.47 -13.96 -1.64
CA TYR A 586 2.07 -12.82 -0.84
C TYR A 586 0.58 -12.95 -0.51
N ALA A 587 0.25 -12.80 0.76
CA ALA A 587 -1.11 -12.97 1.25
C ALA A 587 -1.46 -11.94 2.31
N GLY A 588 -2.74 -11.63 2.43
CA GLY A 588 -3.29 -10.81 3.51
C GLY A 588 -4.67 -11.29 3.92
N TRP A 589 -4.98 -11.20 5.21
CA TRP A 589 -6.24 -11.71 5.76
C TRP A 589 -6.76 -10.89 6.93
N VAL A 590 -8.09 -10.89 7.05
CA VAL A 590 -8.83 -10.17 8.10
C VAL A 590 -8.72 -10.90 9.45
N GLY A 591 -8.39 -10.17 10.51
CA GLY A 591 -8.30 -10.65 11.89
C GLY A 591 -9.64 -10.76 12.62
N PRO A 592 -9.65 -11.10 13.92
CA PRO A 592 -10.88 -11.26 14.73
C PRO A 592 -11.53 -9.89 15.03
N ASP A 593 -12.35 -9.71 16.08
CA ASP A 593 -13.18 -8.49 16.22
C ASP A 593 -12.93 -7.68 17.51
N ALA A 594 -11.94 -8.06 18.32
CA ALA A 594 -11.62 -7.40 19.58
C ALA A 594 -11.09 -5.98 19.32
N GLY A 595 -11.79 -4.96 19.82
CA GLY A 595 -11.44 -3.56 19.60
C GLY A 595 -10.17 -3.09 20.32
N SER A 596 -9.70 -3.81 21.34
CA SER A 596 -8.52 -3.46 22.15
C SER A 596 -7.79 -4.73 22.60
N PRO A 597 -6.49 -4.63 22.96
CA PRO A 597 -5.78 -5.75 23.59
C PRO A 597 -6.36 -6.03 24.98
N SER A 598 -6.08 -7.23 25.52
CA SER A 598 -6.49 -7.63 26.87
C SER A 598 -5.39 -8.40 27.57
N PRO A 599 -4.96 -7.95 28.77
CA PRO A 599 -4.08 -8.74 29.65
C PRO A 599 -4.66 -10.12 30.03
N THR A 600 -5.97 -10.31 29.86
CA THR A 600 -6.64 -11.58 30.11
C THR A 600 -6.71 -12.45 28.87
N TRP A 601 -7.10 -11.89 27.71
CA TRP A 601 -7.44 -12.70 26.54
C TRP A 601 -6.40 -12.68 25.42
N GLY A 602 -5.52 -11.67 25.37
CA GLY A 602 -4.48 -11.55 24.35
C GLY A 602 -4.65 -10.34 23.42
N PRO A 603 -4.13 -10.41 22.18
CA PRO A 603 -4.10 -9.27 21.28
C PRO A 603 -5.49 -8.81 20.80
N ALA A 604 -5.56 -7.55 20.35
CA ALA A 604 -6.73 -7.01 19.66
C ALA A 604 -6.95 -7.69 18.29
N LYS A 605 -7.95 -7.22 17.52
CA LYS A 605 -8.08 -7.52 16.09
C LYS A 605 -6.80 -7.12 15.37
N TYR A 606 -6.11 -8.08 14.76
CA TYR A 606 -4.99 -7.84 13.84
C TYR A 606 -5.33 -8.30 12.43
N ASP A 607 -5.45 -7.35 11.51
CA ASP A 607 -5.39 -7.65 10.09
C ASP A 607 -3.93 -7.82 9.70
N THR A 608 -3.66 -8.80 8.83
CA THR A 608 -2.30 -9.32 8.64
C THR A 608 -1.95 -9.40 7.16
N PHE A 609 -0.69 -9.11 6.84
CA PHE A 609 -0.07 -9.49 5.57
C PHE A 609 1.23 -10.25 5.81
N ALA A 610 1.50 -11.25 4.97
CA ALA A 610 2.71 -12.07 5.02
C ALA A 610 3.32 -12.32 3.64
N VAL A 611 4.65 -12.36 3.63
CA VAL A 611 5.50 -12.92 2.58
C VAL A 611 5.78 -14.37 2.96
N ILE A 612 5.41 -15.30 2.09
CA ILE A 612 5.42 -16.74 2.35
C ILE A 612 6.35 -17.39 1.32
N THR A 613 7.59 -17.62 1.74
CA THR A 613 8.64 -18.23 0.91
C THR A 613 8.65 -19.76 0.98
N GLU A 614 8.01 -20.32 2.00
CA GLU A 614 7.87 -21.77 2.20
C GLU A 614 6.55 -22.09 2.94
N ALA A 615 6.15 -23.36 2.91
CA ALA A 615 4.97 -23.85 3.61
C ALA A 615 5.05 -23.61 5.12
N SER A 616 3.96 -23.16 5.75
CA SER A 616 4.04 -22.71 7.14
C SER A 616 2.70 -22.66 7.89
N ASN A 617 2.76 -22.60 9.22
CA ASN A 617 1.62 -22.29 10.08
C ASN A 617 1.63 -20.79 10.45
N ARG A 618 0.57 -20.05 10.11
CA ARG A 618 0.45 -18.59 10.34
C ARG A 618 -0.29 -18.23 11.63
N GLY A 619 -0.58 -19.22 12.46
CA GLY A 619 -0.86 -19.05 13.88
C GLY A 619 -2.33 -18.95 14.27
N TRP A 620 -3.25 -18.51 13.41
CA TRP A 620 -4.66 -18.41 13.78
C TRP A 620 -5.26 -19.81 14.08
N PRO A 621 -6.00 -20.03 15.18
CA PRO A 621 -6.47 -19.05 16.18
C PRO A 621 -5.62 -18.95 17.47
N TYR A 622 -4.41 -19.49 17.48
CA TYR A 622 -3.53 -19.59 18.64
C TYR A 622 -2.71 -18.32 18.88
N CYS A 623 -2.04 -17.82 17.84
CA CYS A 623 -1.11 -16.70 17.91
C CYS A 623 -1.30 -15.75 16.73
N MET A 624 -0.99 -14.47 16.92
CA MET A 624 -1.01 -13.45 15.88
C MET A 624 0.18 -12.49 15.97
N GLY A 625 0.34 -11.64 14.95
CA GLY A 625 1.42 -10.65 14.90
C GLY A 625 2.81 -11.29 14.93
N ASN A 626 3.64 -10.84 15.86
CA ASN A 626 4.99 -11.36 16.13
C ASN A 626 4.98 -12.32 17.34
N ASN A 627 4.35 -13.48 17.22
CA ASN A 627 4.22 -14.48 18.30
C ASN A 627 3.53 -13.89 19.54
N GLN A 628 2.36 -13.28 19.35
CA GLN A 628 1.50 -12.82 20.43
C GLN A 628 0.40 -13.86 20.66
N PRO A 629 0.47 -14.68 21.73
CA PRO A 629 -0.49 -15.74 21.98
C PRO A 629 -1.83 -15.21 22.51
N TYR A 630 -2.91 -15.87 22.12
CA TYR A 630 -4.19 -15.79 22.81
C TYR A 630 -4.20 -16.72 24.03
N ARG A 631 -5.16 -16.47 24.93
CA ARG A 631 -5.43 -17.37 26.05
C ARG A 631 -6.47 -18.42 25.68
N ASP A 632 -6.23 -19.66 26.10
CA ASP A 632 -7.16 -20.76 25.84
C ASP A 632 -8.43 -20.62 26.70
N ARG A 633 -9.55 -21.12 26.17
CA ARG A 633 -10.87 -21.05 26.83
C ARG A 633 -11.26 -22.41 27.37
N ASN A 634 -11.69 -22.42 28.63
CA ASN A 634 -12.18 -23.62 29.28
C ASN A 634 -13.62 -23.95 28.85
N LEU A 635 -13.98 -25.24 28.82
CA LEU A 635 -15.37 -25.68 28.89
C LEU A 635 -15.62 -26.43 30.22
N PRO A 636 -16.81 -26.28 30.83
CA PRO A 636 -18.02 -25.65 30.28
C PRO A 636 -18.09 -24.12 30.44
N ASP A 637 -17.11 -23.49 31.09
CA ASP A 637 -17.13 -22.05 31.39
C ASP A 637 -16.07 -21.29 30.57
N PRO A 638 -16.42 -20.79 29.36
CA PRO A 638 -15.49 -20.09 28.49
C PRO A 638 -15.06 -18.72 29.04
N SER A 639 -15.63 -18.25 30.15
CA SER A 639 -15.20 -17.02 30.84
C SER A 639 -13.96 -17.23 31.70
N LYS A 640 -13.61 -18.48 32.04
CA LYS A 640 -12.43 -18.83 32.83
C LYS A 640 -11.25 -19.14 31.90
N PRO A 641 -10.24 -18.26 31.81
CA PRO A 641 -9.10 -18.50 30.95
C PRO A 641 -8.24 -19.65 31.48
N LEU A 642 -7.68 -20.43 30.56
CA LEU A 642 -6.66 -21.45 30.84
C LEU A 642 -5.24 -20.84 30.68
N GLY A 643 -4.27 -21.62 30.22
CA GLY A 643 -2.93 -21.14 29.88
C GLY A 643 -2.90 -20.30 28.60
N TRP A 644 -1.80 -19.60 28.39
CA TRP A 644 -1.46 -19.02 27.09
C TRP A 644 -1.08 -20.13 26.12
N TYR A 645 -1.42 -19.97 24.84
CA TYR A 645 -0.90 -20.89 23.83
C TYR A 645 0.61 -20.72 23.67
N ASP A 646 1.29 -21.84 23.42
CA ASP A 646 2.69 -21.87 23.02
C ASP A 646 2.77 -21.69 21.50
N CYS A 647 3.35 -20.58 21.02
CA CYS A 647 3.46 -20.33 19.58
C CYS A 647 4.54 -21.19 18.90
N ASP A 648 5.52 -21.70 19.66
CA ASP A 648 6.57 -22.56 19.12
C ASP A 648 6.12 -24.03 19.06
N ALA A 649 5.14 -24.41 19.89
CA ALA A 649 4.56 -25.75 19.89
C ALA A 649 3.04 -25.74 20.14
N PRO A 650 2.23 -25.14 19.25
CA PRO A 650 0.80 -25.01 19.47
C PRO A 650 0.12 -26.39 19.49
N LYS A 651 -0.88 -26.51 20.36
CA LYS A 651 -1.66 -27.75 20.51
C LYS A 651 -3.13 -27.53 20.20
N ASN A 652 -3.67 -28.40 19.34
CA ASN A 652 -5.09 -28.42 19.03
C ASN A 652 -5.84 -29.44 19.89
N GLU A 653 -6.19 -29.00 21.10
CA GLU A 653 -6.96 -29.79 22.07
C GLU A 653 -8.47 -29.53 21.97
N SER A 654 -8.94 -28.96 20.86
CA SER A 654 -10.37 -28.77 20.64
C SER A 654 -11.10 -30.11 20.65
N PRO A 655 -12.30 -30.19 21.26
CA PRO A 655 -13.16 -31.38 21.16
C PRO A 655 -13.65 -31.62 19.72
N ASN A 656 -13.50 -30.63 18.83
CA ASN A 656 -13.87 -30.70 17.42
C ASN A 656 -12.65 -30.96 16.50
N ASN A 657 -11.49 -31.32 17.05
CA ASN A 657 -10.30 -31.63 16.27
C ASN A 657 -10.29 -33.11 15.87
N ASP A 658 -10.21 -33.36 14.56
CA ASP A 658 -9.97 -34.69 13.96
C ASP A 658 -8.62 -34.76 13.23
N GLY A 659 -7.78 -33.73 13.38
CA GLY A 659 -6.41 -33.68 12.87
C GLY A 659 -5.36 -34.04 13.92
N LEU A 660 -4.15 -33.54 13.71
CA LEU A 660 -3.06 -33.61 14.66
C LEU A 660 -3.37 -32.74 15.88
N VAL A 661 -2.99 -33.22 17.06
CA VAL A 661 -2.98 -32.41 18.28
C VAL A 661 -1.72 -31.56 18.31
N ASN A 662 -0.56 -32.14 18.00
CA ASN A 662 0.70 -31.40 17.98
C ASN A 662 0.88 -30.73 16.61
N LEU A 663 0.87 -29.40 16.59
CA LEU A 663 0.92 -28.63 15.35
C LEU A 663 2.35 -28.13 15.06
N PRO A 664 2.67 -27.82 13.78
CA PRO A 664 3.89 -27.11 13.43
C PRO A 664 3.99 -25.74 14.14
N PRO A 665 5.22 -25.24 14.41
CA PRO A 665 5.44 -23.93 15.02
C PRO A 665 4.83 -22.80 14.19
N VAL A 666 4.43 -21.72 14.87
CA VAL A 666 3.92 -20.51 14.20
C VAL A 666 5.08 -19.73 13.58
N THR A 667 4.92 -19.35 12.32
CA THR A 667 5.82 -18.45 11.60
C THR A 667 5.32 -17.02 11.69
N GLY A 668 6.24 -16.08 11.92
CA GLY A 668 5.92 -14.65 12.02
C GLY A 668 5.27 -14.06 10.77
N ASN A 669 4.56 -12.94 10.95
CA ASN A 669 3.95 -12.17 9.87
C ASN A 669 4.66 -10.83 9.68
N ASN A 670 4.67 -10.31 8.45
CA ASN A 670 5.46 -9.12 8.10
C ASN A 670 4.76 -7.80 8.46
N ILE A 671 3.44 -7.77 8.36
CA ILE A 671 2.62 -6.58 8.65
C ILE A 671 1.39 -7.05 9.43
N TRP A 672 1.14 -6.45 10.59
CA TRP A 672 -0.11 -6.63 11.33
C TRP A 672 -0.59 -5.27 11.84
N TYR A 673 -1.90 -5.05 11.97
CA TYR A 673 -2.42 -3.78 12.47
C TYR A 673 -3.74 -3.89 13.19
N SER A 674 -3.86 -3.08 14.23
CA SER A 674 -5.03 -2.97 15.09
C SER A 674 -5.73 -1.62 14.90
N PRO A 675 -6.93 -1.39 15.50
CA PRO A 675 -7.53 -0.07 15.53
C PRO A 675 -6.63 1.01 16.16
N GLN A 676 -5.63 0.61 16.95
CA GLN A 676 -4.71 1.52 17.61
C GLN A 676 -3.51 1.90 16.74
N GLY A 677 -3.11 1.05 15.78
CA GLY A 677 -1.98 1.33 14.89
C GLY A 677 -1.32 0.09 14.32
N GLY A 678 -0.26 0.33 13.54
CA GLY A 678 0.50 -0.67 12.81
C GLY A 678 1.62 -1.29 13.61
N ALA A 679 1.71 -2.61 13.52
CA ALA A 679 2.61 -3.50 14.21
C ALA A 679 2.73 -3.18 15.71
N PRO A 680 1.61 -3.24 16.47
CA PRO A 680 1.64 -3.12 17.91
C PRO A 680 2.52 -4.21 18.52
N ASP A 681 3.39 -3.83 19.45
CA ASP A 681 4.21 -4.74 20.27
C ASP A 681 4.27 -4.23 21.72
N TYR A 682 4.48 -5.14 22.66
CA TYR A 682 4.40 -4.87 24.10
C TYR A 682 5.63 -5.44 24.81
N PRO A 683 5.98 -4.93 26.01
CA PRO A 683 6.90 -5.61 26.92
C PRO A 683 6.46 -7.06 27.16
N ARG A 684 7.42 -7.97 27.26
CA ARG A 684 7.18 -9.41 27.50
C ARG A 684 7.69 -9.82 28.87
N ASP A 685 6.99 -10.75 29.49
CA ASP A 685 7.43 -11.40 30.72
C ASP A 685 8.53 -12.45 30.47
N GLU A 686 8.97 -13.14 31.53
CA GLU A 686 10.00 -14.19 31.46
C GLU A 686 9.62 -15.39 30.58
N ASN A 687 8.32 -15.58 30.32
CA ASN A 687 7.78 -16.65 29.48
C ASN A 687 7.51 -16.15 28.04
N GLY A 688 7.92 -14.93 27.71
CA GLY A 688 7.72 -14.34 26.39
C GLY A 688 6.30 -13.85 26.13
N VAL A 689 5.42 -13.82 27.14
CA VAL A 689 4.03 -13.36 26.99
C VAL A 689 3.99 -11.83 27.02
N PRO A 690 3.39 -11.18 26.01
CA PRO A 690 3.20 -9.73 26.00
C PRO A 690 2.27 -9.26 27.14
N SER A 691 2.52 -8.08 27.72
CA SER A 691 1.66 -7.52 28.77
C SER A 691 0.22 -7.25 28.30
N TYR A 692 0.07 -6.92 27.01
CA TYR A 692 -1.19 -6.49 26.38
C TYR A 692 -1.83 -5.24 27.03
N GLU A 693 -1.08 -4.53 27.87
CA GLU A 693 -1.50 -3.26 28.42
C GLU A 693 -1.39 -2.19 27.34
N GLN A 694 -2.52 -1.58 26.97
CA GLN A 694 -2.56 -0.64 25.85
C GLN A 694 -1.64 0.57 26.07
N SER A 695 -1.44 1.01 27.33
CA SER A 695 -0.53 2.09 27.68
C SER A 695 0.94 1.76 27.46
N GLU A 696 1.29 0.49 27.33
CA GLU A 696 2.67 0.02 27.10
C GLU A 696 2.95 -0.31 25.63
N ALA A 697 1.94 -0.17 24.76
CA ALA A 697 2.05 -0.52 23.34
C ALA A 697 3.02 0.40 22.59
N THR A 698 3.88 -0.21 21.77
CA THR A 698 4.70 0.47 20.76
C THR A 698 4.20 0.13 19.36
N TYR A 699 4.24 1.07 18.43
CA TYR A 699 3.77 0.87 17.05
C TYR A 699 4.95 0.93 16.08
N ARG A 700 5.29 -0.21 15.47
CA ARG A 700 6.49 -0.34 14.63
C ARG A 700 6.27 0.04 13.16
N LEU A 701 5.01 0.17 12.74
CA LEU A 701 4.63 0.61 11.39
C LEU A 701 3.75 1.87 11.47
N PRO A 702 4.33 3.06 11.74
CA PRO A 702 3.57 4.29 11.99
C PRO A 702 2.82 4.84 10.76
N TRP A 703 3.14 4.36 9.56
CA TRP A 703 2.40 4.66 8.33
C TRP A 703 1.06 3.93 8.23
N LEU A 704 0.90 2.88 9.02
CA LEU A 704 -0.29 2.07 9.10
C LEU A 704 -1.08 2.49 10.34
N LYS A 705 -2.13 3.28 10.14
CA LYS A 705 -3.00 3.74 11.22
C LYS A 705 -4.23 2.84 11.28
N GLY A 706 -4.74 2.63 12.50
CA GLY A 706 -5.87 1.75 12.73
C GLY A 706 -7.14 2.15 11.98
N GLY A 707 -8.07 1.20 11.81
CA GLY A 707 -8.99 1.30 10.70
C GLY A 707 -10.18 0.36 10.64
N GLY A 708 -10.86 0.34 9.47
CA GLY A 708 -11.99 -0.56 9.19
C GLY A 708 -11.60 -2.04 9.17
N GLN A 709 -10.30 -2.32 8.99
CA GLN A 709 -9.67 -3.63 9.16
C GLN A 709 -10.35 -4.71 8.31
N ALA A 710 -10.07 -4.63 7.02
CA ALA A 710 -10.32 -5.68 6.06
C ALA A 710 -9.17 -5.72 5.02
N ALA A 711 -8.08 -6.40 5.37
CA ALA A 711 -6.88 -6.53 4.55
C ALA A 711 -7.19 -7.07 3.13
N MET A 712 -6.66 -6.38 2.12
CA MET A 712 -6.79 -6.68 0.70
C MET A 712 -5.39 -6.74 0.09
N ASN A 713 -4.85 -7.95 0.00
CA ASN A 713 -3.54 -8.19 -0.60
C ASN A 713 -3.46 -7.69 -2.05
N GLY A 714 -2.30 -7.18 -2.44
CA GLY A 714 -1.97 -6.83 -3.81
C GLY A 714 -0.74 -7.52 -4.37
N PRO A 715 -0.48 -7.28 -5.67
CA PRO A 715 0.65 -7.87 -6.36
C PRO A 715 1.98 -7.23 -5.94
N VAL A 716 3.07 -7.92 -6.27
CA VAL A 716 4.38 -7.28 -6.44
C VAL A 716 4.47 -6.72 -7.85
N TYR A 717 4.87 -5.45 -7.99
CA TYR A 717 5.11 -4.90 -9.32
C TYR A 717 6.43 -5.42 -9.89
N ARG A 718 6.41 -5.90 -11.14
CA ARG A 718 7.60 -6.32 -11.87
C ARG A 718 7.77 -5.46 -13.12
N TYR A 719 8.83 -4.64 -13.13
CA TYR A 719 9.11 -3.75 -14.25
C TYR A 719 9.70 -4.53 -15.43
N ASP A 720 9.07 -4.39 -16.60
CA ASP A 720 9.60 -4.91 -17.86
C ASP A 720 10.18 -3.78 -18.71
N ALA A 721 11.51 -3.78 -18.85
CA ALA A 721 12.25 -2.84 -19.68
C ALA A 721 12.03 -3.08 -21.20
N GLY A 722 11.69 -4.31 -21.59
CA GLY A 722 11.42 -4.71 -22.97
C GLY A 722 10.00 -4.37 -23.44
N SER A 723 9.07 -4.14 -22.51
CA SER A 723 7.69 -3.76 -22.84
C SER A 723 7.65 -2.43 -23.60
N PRO A 724 6.95 -2.36 -24.74
CA PRO A 724 6.78 -1.11 -25.49
C PRO A 724 5.75 -0.17 -24.85
N SER A 725 5.07 -0.58 -23.78
CA SER A 725 4.02 0.22 -23.15
C SER A 725 4.56 1.56 -22.63
N GLU A 726 3.89 2.65 -23.00
CA GLU A 726 4.17 4.00 -22.51
C GLU A 726 3.44 4.31 -21.19
N VAL A 727 2.47 3.47 -20.81
CA VAL A 727 1.65 3.65 -19.60
C VAL A 727 2.13 2.84 -18.40
N LYS A 728 3.17 2.01 -18.60
CA LYS A 728 3.74 1.16 -17.56
C LYS A 728 4.35 2.00 -16.45
N TRP A 729 4.22 1.52 -15.22
CA TRP A 729 4.80 2.22 -14.08
C TRP A 729 6.34 2.15 -14.13
N PRO A 730 7.07 3.16 -13.62
CA PRO A 730 8.52 3.17 -13.74
C PRO A 730 9.24 2.10 -12.93
N ALA A 731 10.52 1.87 -13.25
CA ALA A 731 11.39 0.88 -12.60
C ALA A 731 11.54 1.10 -11.09
N TYR A 732 11.31 2.32 -10.59
CA TYR A 732 11.24 2.60 -9.16
C TYR A 732 10.31 1.65 -8.42
N TRP A 733 9.19 1.23 -9.01
CA TRP A 733 8.22 0.36 -8.35
C TRP A 733 8.60 -1.13 -8.37
N ASP A 734 9.64 -1.52 -9.12
CA ASP A 734 10.02 -2.94 -9.26
C ASP A 734 10.30 -3.57 -7.89
N GLY A 735 9.71 -4.74 -7.65
CA GLY A 735 9.85 -5.48 -6.41
C GLY A 735 9.07 -4.91 -5.21
N LYS A 736 8.33 -3.80 -5.36
CA LYS A 736 7.45 -3.30 -4.30
C LYS A 736 6.14 -4.07 -4.27
N TRP A 737 5.76 -4.49 -3.07
CA TRP A 737 4.52 -5.21 -2.79
C TRP A 737 3.40 -4.24 -2.42
N PHE A 738 2.23 -4.39 -3.04
CA PHE A 738 1.08 -3.52 -2.82
C PHE A 738 0.23 -4.10 -1.69
N VAL A 739 0.03 -3.31 -0.64
CA VAL A 739 -0.81 -3.66 0.50
C VAL A 739 -1.89 -2.61 0.69
N GLY A 740 -3.11 -3.06 0.95
CA GLY A 740 -4.26 -2.16 1.09
C GLY A 740 -5.33 -2.74 1.99
N ASP A 741 -6.22 -1.88 2.47
CA ASP A 741 -7.45 -2.29 3.17
C ASP A 741 -8.64 -2.03 2.26
N PHE A 742 -9.72 -2.79 2.48
CA PHE A 742 -10.99 -2.59 1.82
C PHE A 742 -11.46 -1.14 1.94
N TYR A 743 -11.42 -0.54 3.13
CA TYR A 743 -11.94 0.81 3.33
C TYR A 743 -10.92 1.89 2.90
N ASP A 744 -11.40 3.09 2.50
CA ASP A 744 -10.55 4.19 2.02
C ASP A 744 -10.23 5.30 3.03
N ALA A 745 -10.60 5.14 4.31
CA ALA A 745 -10.35 6.14 5.35
C ALA A 745 -8.84 6.32 5.66
N ASP A 746 -8.44 6.39 6.93
CA ASP A 746 -7.02 6.43 7.33
C ASP A 746 -6.24 5.13 6.99
N GLN A 747 -6.87 4.21 6.27
CA GLN A 747 -6.40 2.87 5.89
C GLN A 747 -5.12 2.83 5.05
N PRO A 748 -4.37 1.71 5.09
CA PRO A 748 -3.24 1.51 4.19
C PRO A 748 -3.68 1.47 2.73
N ARG A 749 -2.92 2.15 1.89
CA ARG A 749 -2.76 1.88 0.47
C ARG A 749 -1.33 2.23 0.17
N ASN A 750 -0.46 1.24 0.27
CA ASN A 750 0.97 1.46 0.27
C ASN A 750 1.65 0.46 -0.66
N ALA A 751 2.73 0.91 -1.29
CA ALA A 751 3.71 0.02 -1.88
C ALA A 751 4.86 -0.12 -0.89
N VAL A 752 5.13 -1.33 -0.42
CA VAL A 752 6.17 -1.60 0.57
C VAL A 752 7.34 -2.33 -0.08
N LEU A 753 8.54 -2.04 0.41
CA LEU A 753 9.74 -2.79 0.06
C LEU A 753 10.11 -3.70 1.23
N MET A 754 10.31 -4.97 0.93
CA MET A 754 10.74 -5.99 1.88
C MET A 754 12.25 -6.20 1.80
N ASP A 755 12.88 -6.61 2.90
CA ASP A 755 14.25 -7.12 2.86
C ASP A 755 14.23 -8.62 2.56
N PRO A 756 14.78 -9.07 1.42
CA PRO A 756 14.83 -10.50 1.07
C PRO A 756 15.46 -11.38 2.13
N LYS A 757 16.35 -10.84 2.98
CA LYS A 757 17.03 -11.59 4.04
C LYS A 757 16.14 -11.92 5.23
N THR A 758 15.05 -11.19 5.45
CA THR A 758 14.21 -11.33 6.64
C THR A 758 12.72 -11.51 6.32
N GLN A 759 12.31 -11.32 5.06
CA GLN A 759 10.91 -11.35 4.68
C GLN A 759 10.24 -12.71 4.93
N GLY A 760 10.94 -13.84 4.78
CA GLY A 760 10.39 -15.18 5.05
C GLY A 760 10.06 -15.42 6.52
N ASP A 761 10.84 -14.80 7.42
CA ASP A 761 10.76 -14.99 8.88
C ASP A 761 9.88 -13.94 9.59
N GLY A 762 9.12 -13.15 8.84
CA GLY A 762 8.27 -12.09 9.39
C GLY A 762 8.96 -10.75 9.63
N GLY A 763 10.09 -10.47 8.96
CA GLY A 763 10.73 -9.16 8.97
C GLY A 763 9.79 -8.04 8.49
N LEU A 764 9.82 -6.88 9.17
CA LEU A 764 9.02 -5.71 8.82
C LEU A 764 9.49 -5.08 7.50
N PRO A 765 8.60 -4.37 6.77
CA PRO A 765 9.01 -3.57 5.62
C PRO A 765 10.12 -2.56 5.93
N VAL A 766 11.12 -2.51 5.05
CA VAL A 766 12.24 -1.56 5.17
C VAL A 766 11.88 -0.17 4.65
N HIS A 767 10.87 -0.08 3.78
CA HIS A 767 10.37 1.16 3.21
C HIS A 767 8.89 1.07 2.84
N SER A 768 8.19 2.20 2.86
CA SER A 768 6.77 2.31 2.47
C SER A 768 6.52 3.61 1.71
N GLU A 769 5.78 3.51 0.60
CA GLU A 769 5.32 4.64 -0.21
C GLU A 769 3.79 4.69 -0.22
N SER A 770 3.20 5.87 -0.03
CA SER A 770 1.74 6.01 -0.02
C SER A 770 1.20 6.06 -1.45
N LEU A 771 0.21 5.23 -1.72
CA LEU A 771 -0.49 5.17 -3.00
C LEU A 771 -1.78 5.99 -3.00
N LYS A 772 -2.20 6.60 -1.88
CA LYS A 772 -3.52 7.27 -1.78
C LYS A 772 -3.74 8.38 -2.81
N LYS A 773 -2.67 9.05 -3.24
CA LYS A 773 -2.70 10.10 -4.27
C LYS A 773 -2.57 9.57 -5.70
N ILE A 774 -2.09 8.32 -5.88
CA ILE A 774 -1.92 7.64 -7.18
C ILE A 774 -3.17 6.80 -7.50
N VAL A 775 -3.68 6.08 -6.50
CA VAL A 775 -4.90 5.27 -6.52
C VAL A 775 -5.97 6.04 -5.73
N PRO A 776 -6.76 6.91 -6.41
CA PRO A 776 -7.56 7.93 -5.74
C PRO A 776 -8.56 7.32 -4.78
N VAL A 777 -8.53 7.77 -3.53
CA VAL A 777 -9.51 7.45 -2.48
C VAL A 777 -10.75 8.33 -2.59
N GLY A 778 -11.81 8.00 -1.85
CA GLY A 778 -12.98 8.85 -1.66
C GLY A 778 -14.23 8.40 -2.42
N ASN A 779 -15.34 9.10 -2.14
CA ASN A 779 -16.66 8.76 -2.69
C ASN A 779 -16.72 8.83 -4.23
N ASP A 780 -15.89 9.67 -4.85
CA ASP A 780 -15.80 9.79 -6.31
C ASP A 780 -14.55 9.10 -6.91
N GLY A 781 -13.72 8.49 -6.05
CA GLY A 781 -12.61 7.62 -6.42
C GLY A 781 -12.91 6.14 -6.09
N ILE A 782 -11.86 5.39 -5.76
CA ILE A 782 -11.92 4.00 -5.30
C ILE A 782 -12.14 4.03 -3.78
N LYS A 783 -13.36 3.79 -3.32
CA LYS A 783 -13.67 3.79 -1.87
C LYS A 783 -13.42 2.44 -1.24
N ASN A 784 -13.96 1.39 -1.84
CA ASN A 784 -13.93 0.07 -1.26
C ASN A 784 -13.03 -0.84 -2.11
N LEU A 785 -11.73 -0.84 -1.84
CA LEU A 785 -10.72 -1.59 -2.59
C LEU A 785 -10.99 -3.09 -2.45
N MET A 786 -11.42 -3.76 -3.51
CA MET A 786 -11.75 -5.19 -3.45
C MET A 786 -10.68 -6.08 -4.07
N GLY A 787 -9.86 -5.54 -4.96
CA GLY A 787 -8.79 -6.28 -5.61
C GLY A 787 -8.04 -5.38 -6.57
N TRP A 788 -6.83 -5.78 -6.91
CA TRP A 788 -5.99 -5.07 -7.87
C TRP A 788 -4.95 -6.02 -8.47
N THR A 789 -4.57 -5.77 -9.72
CA THR A 789 -3.55 -6.55 -10.44
C THR A 789 -2.91 -5.70 -11.52
N PHE A 790 -1.67 -6.01 -11.92
CA PHE A 790 -1.03 -5.36 -13.06
C PHE A 790 -1.32 -6.12 -14.34
N GLY A 791 -1.69 -5.41 -15.40
CA GLY A 791 -1.82 -6.00 -16.73
C GLY A 791 -0.47 -6.12 -17.45
N PRO A 792 -0.43 -6.84 -18.60
CA PRO A 792 0.77 -6.95 -19.44
C PRO A 792 1.20 -5.60 -20.04
N ASP A 793 0.33 -4.59 -20.02
CA ASP A 793 0.64 -3.21 -20.37
C ASP A 793 1.36 -2.43 -19.24
N GLY A 794 1.58 -3.06 -18.08
CA GLY A 794 2.19 -2.44 -16.90
C GLY A 794 1.30 -1.41 -16.19
N ALA A 795 0.01 -1.33 -16.54
CA ALA A 795 -0.97 -0.51 -15.83
C ALA A 795 -1.60 -1.30 -14.67
N LEU A 796 -1.97 -0.60 -13.60
CA LEU A 796 -2.67 -1.21 -12.46
C LEU A 796 -4.18 -1.19 -12.70
N TYR A 797 -4.81 -2.36 -12.65
CA TYR A 797 -6.26 -2.52 -12.67
C TYR A 797 -6.77 -2.70 -11.25
N VAL A 798 -7.85 -2.01 -10.88
CA VAL A 798 -8.37 -1.98 -9.50
C VAL A 798 -9.88 -2.18 -9.50
N LEU A 799 -10.37 -3.10 -8.67
CA LEU A 799 -11.79 -3.28 -8.38
C LEU A 799 -12.19 -2.41 -7.19
N ASP A 800 -13.22 -1.59 -7.42
CA ASP A 800 -13.95 -0.87 -6.39
C ASP A 800 -15.29 -1.55 -6.15
N TYR A 801 -15.51 -2.03 -4.92
CA TYR A 801 -16.72 -2.71 -4.51
C TYR A 801 -17.98 -1.84 -4.60
N GLY A 802 -17.84 -0.51 -4.53
CA GLY A 802 -18.98 0.40 -4.48
C GLY A 802 -19.28 0.87 -3.06
N ARG A 803 -20.51 1.32 -2.76
CA ARG A 803 -20.86 2.00 -1.48
C ARG A 803 -21.82 1.20 -0.60
N GLY A 804 -22.42 0.14 -1.16
CA GLY A 804 -23.21 -0.84 -0.41
C GLY A 804 -22.36 -1.99 0.13
N PHE A 805 -22.92 -2.79 1.02
CA PHE A 805 -22.33 -4.02 1.54
C PHE A 805 -23.25 -5.20 1.19
N PHE A 806 -22.69 -6.31 0.70
CA PHE A 806 -23.44 -7.48 0.20
C PHE A 806 -24.44 -7.19 -0.92
N THR A 807 -24.16 -6.20 -1.78
CA THR A 807 -25.07 -5.75 -2.83
C THR A 807 -24.29 -5.17 -4.00
N SER A 808 -24.83 -5.31 -5.22
CA SER A 808 -24.29 -4.60 -6.39
C SER A 808 -24.67 -3.12 -6.33
N ASP A 809 -23.71 -2.23 -6.53
CA ASP A 809 -23.88 -0.79 -6.35
C ASP A 809 -23.50 -0.01 -7.63
N ALA A 810 -24.12 1.16 -7.86
CA ALA A 810 -23.86 1.95 -9.06
C ALA A 810 -22.45 2.60 -9.07
N LYS A 811 -21.82 2.74 -7.90
CA LYS A 811 -20.44 3.21 -7.76
C LYS A 811 -19.42 2.07 -7.85
N SER A 812 -19.84 0.80 -7.87
CA SER A 812 -18.94 -0.32 -8.17
C SER A 812 -18.28 -0.10 -9.54
N ALA A 813 -16.99 -0.41 -9.65
CA ALA A 813 -16.24 -0.10 -10.85
C ALA A 813 -14.96 -0.93 -11.01
N LEU A 814 -14.59 -1.17 -12.27
CA LEU A 814 -13.21 -1.47 -12.65
C LEU A 814 -12.51 -0.15 -13.00
N TRP A 815 -11.32 0.06 -12.43
CA TRP A 815 -10.47 1.22 -12.67
C TRP A 815 -9.15 0.78 -13.31
N ARG A 816 -8.53 1.67 -14.09
CA ARG A 816 -7.18 1.53 -14.63
C ARG A 816 -6.34 2.73 -14.24
N VAL A 817 -5.19 2.50 -13.63
CA VAL A 817 -4.24 3.52 -13.19
C VAL A 817 -2.97 3.43 -14.04
N THR A 818 -2.74 4.46 -14.83
CA THR A 818 -1.63 4.56 -15.80
C THR A 818 -0.64 5.62 -15.36
N TYR A 819 0.64 5.39 -15.68
CA TYR A 819 1.68 6.38 -15.53
C TYR A 819 1.85 7.20 -16.83
N THR A 820 2.15 8.49 -16.69
CA THR A 820 2.20 9.47 -17.79
C THR A 820 3.38 10.43 -17.68
N GLY A 821 4.27 10.24 -16.70
CA GLY A 821 5.43 11.12 -16.45
C GLY A 821 6.60 10.95 -17.44
N GLY A 822 6.51 10.00 -18.37
CA GLY A 822 7.55 9.74 -19.37
C GLY A 822 8.71 8.87 -18.88
N GLY A 823 9.68 8.62 -19.75
CA GLY A 823 10.84 7.80 -19.40
C GLY A 823 11.89 8.56 -18.58
N PRO A 824 12.93 7.84 -18.07
CA PRO A 824 14.07 8.46 -17.42
C PRO A 824 14.70 9.55 -18.28
N THR A 825 15.19 10.61 -17.65
CA THR A 825 15.81 11.73 -18.37
C THR A 825 17.03 11.26 -19.18
N PRO A 826 17.25 11.79 -20.41
CA PRO A 826 18.30 11.29 -21.31
C PRO A 826 19.71 11.72 -20.88
N ALA A 827 20.74 10.91 -21.15
CA ALA A 827 22.14 11.32 -20.97
C ALA A 827 22.55 12.35 -22.04
N ALA A 828 23.58 13.14 -21.76
CA ALA A 828 24.06 14.21 -22.66
C ALA A 828 24.24 13.74 -24.12
N GLY A 829 24.92 12.61 -24.35
CA GLY A 829 25.16 12.08 -25.71
C GLY A 829 23.92 11.61 -26.48
N ARG A 830 22.73 11.59 -25.85
CA ARG A 830 21.46 11.24 -26.50
C ARG A 830 20.57 12.43 -26.83
N LEU A 831 20.88 13.63 -26.31
CA LEU A 831 20.16 14.86 -26.65
C LEU A 831 20.54 15.37 -28.05
N ALA A 832 21.78 15.11 -28.48
CA ALA A 832 22.32 15.59 -29.75
C ALA A 832 21.76 14.90 -31.02
N ARG A 833 20.90 13.88 -30.89
CA ARG A 833 20.36 13.11 -32.05
C ARG A 833 18.92 13.49 -32.46
N LYS A 834 18.38 14.60 -31.95
CA LYS A 834 17.04 15.10 -32.33
C LYS A 834 17.04 16.50 -32.95
N ALA A 835 18.21 17.00 -33.34
CA ALA A 835 18.35 18.23 -34.12
C ALA A 835 19.03 17.90 -35.45
N GLU A 836 18.31 17.22 -36.34
CA GLU A 836 18.52 17.22 -37.80
C GLU A 836 17.17 17.33 -38.50
#